data_AF-K2N089-F1
#
_entry.id   AF-K2N089-F1
#
_cell.length_a   1.000
_cell.length_b   1.000
_cell.length_c   1.000
_cell.angle_alpha   90.00
_cell.angle_beta   90.00
_cell.angle_gamma   90.00
#
_symmetry.space_group_name_H-M   'P 1'
#
loop_
_entity.id
_entity.type
_entity.pdbx_description
1 polymer ?
#
loop_
_entity_poly.entity_id
_entity_poly.type
_entity_poly.pdbx_seq_one_letter_code
_entity_poly.pdbx_strand_id
1 'polypeptide(L)'
;MWFVVGACPRSRHRVRRRAIAAVRVALLVALVLVAAAAWMPAVHAVVLRLRGGTVDRAITVGRAVDTVLMDGVHITNGATVVFDVPAMLPGALRIELRNCVCDGGALIYVRGYSGEPASDRSLDVSVSGLSGDYCSLVFVHNLPAHTNVTIYDSTIVTAGPMHYSQLSGLTDAVASPLVLHATSLLRSQLRVSNTVLRSLQVGGSAVYFGGGVDLLLSALVLDGVSLEASGGPTTSAMHVASTSCLRLRGHSVLSVTNVSVVSGGGGFVLGLRVTVSDSVLRFVSVEGSVASSMVHCDGGTIDAGGWLELHDVWAVGEASSVASLSGVTLSGGVVSIARCAATGATLVSGPTITSGAVSVQCNRAGGRVLRSSGEYRSAGLSSVSVVPCDGCAAALACFDALTASFTDCVCSCRTGGVGDACLPFDVPLARAGGGGGGAEGCVSGVTLTESVTVGGGRAMACFDLVVFSGPTTVEVDLRLMDAFADALNVTLRHCVLAGGAQLRIGGLSESRARLMPHVLVNLTNVTSLEGTIVLHGAMPQHSSVLLANSTLRATVDGSQYVPTTRGHAGFRYGPVLVLDGVRLLSTRFVMTRSTLVCGGVLCAVILVERGLSVNLSSVFYMDNCAVMSRTHVMHAPASGLRVGGGSVFSIQNSSWSAPSREYYKGACVFGDVAVDGGSVLQVVSSTFRLGFAMLMASTLTVAGGSWLVHRENEFRTTYVVHVANENGVAFRDRSVWSILHNKLTYGSYSSGIAYMTSKWSPPSDSRPIIYGVCNEARGTPVTAYQDDLNIWTPVMALDCGACTVDAVCFAARTNSISGCECVCAAGGYGGTCLPAAVPDGLGPLPLPDAKDTEVSCVHGGSIGSVDDPDPGVRGLCFVNVTFTAAIVLDLSRVDAPQQTLNITLLQCVLVGLSIKGSGARVHVNVTSSLMDSGALEFEGYFGASSQILVVGSTLVTTSSYAIHFPRFTFGENTTLLLLDNYIEGNIYAVYFPVAVAVDGGGILVKGNTLRVTGVFNGVESAVCVHAVVRNGGYIDVENNTMSAVQGVILYGDTTVSSAGLLRVADCIFFESTGEFESALVCLYGSVNLLSGAQW
;
A
#
# COMPACT_ATOMS: atom_id res chain seq x y z
N MET A 1 45.05 -91.21 13.30
CA MET A 1 44.88 -91.69 11.91
C MET A 1 45.60 -90.70 10.96
N TRP A 2 46.35 -91.08 9.91
CA TRP A 2 46.06 -92.01 8.80
C TRP A 2 44.90 -91.51 7.93
N PHE A 3 44.92 -91.47 6.59
CA PHE A 3 45.94 -91.68 5.53
C PHE A 3 45.34 -91.13 4.19
N VAL A 4 45.94 -91.07 2.98
CA VAL A 4 47.19 -91.54 2.34
C VAL A 4 47.48 -90.53 1.16
N VAL A 5 48.73 -90.11 0.84
CA VAL A 5 49.61 -90.56 -0.28
C VAL A 5 48.88 -90.77 -1.64
N GLY A 6 49.37 -90.41 -2.83
CA GLY A 6 50.61 -89.78 -3.35
C GLY A 6 50.43 -89.57 -4.88
N ALA A 7 51.44 -89.45 -5.76
CA ALA A 7 52.89 -89.30 -5.62
C ALA A 7 53.51 -88.78 -6.94
N CYS A 8 54.65 -88.06 -6.84
CA CYS A 8 55.90 -88.17 -7.65
C CYS A 8 55.93 -88.24 -9.22
N PRO A 9 57.08 -87.94 -9.87
CA PRO A 9 58.24 -87.12 -9.45
C PRO A 9 58.88 -86.25 -10.59
N ARG A 10 60.07 -85.65 -10.29
CA ARG A 10 61.12 -85.11 -11.21
C ARG A 10 60.87 -83.70 -11.79
N SER A 11 61.86 -82.77 -11.86
CA SER A 11 63.27 -82.83 -11.43
C SER A 11 63.99 -81.46 -11.26
N ARG A 12 65.23 -81.54 -10.73
CA ARG A 12 66.40 -80.61 -10.84
C ARG A 12 66.52 -79.40 -9.89
N HIS A 13 67.64 -79.39 -9.16
CA HIS A 13 68.20 -78.26 -8.40
C HIS A 13 68.90 -77.21 -9.29
N ARG A 14 68.80 -75.93 -8.92
CA ARG A 14 69.95 -75.04 -8.60
C ARG A 14 69.47 -73.72 -7.96
N VAL A 15 70.41 -72.83 -7.59
CA VAL A 15 70.17 -71.47 -7.02
C VAL A 15 69.62 -71.40 -5.58
N ARG A 16 70.34 -71.99 -4.60
CA ARG A 16 70.05 -71.85 -3.15
C ARG A 16 71.00 -70.85 -2.44
N ARG A 17 71.19 -69.63 -3.01
CA ARG A 17 71.99 -68.54 -2.38
C ARG A 17 71.42 -67.10 -2.46
N ARG A 18 70.33 -66.82 -3.18
CA ARG A 18 69.74 -65.45 -3.24
C ARG A 18 68.68 -65.14 -2.16
N ALA A 19 68.03 -66.15 -1.58
CA ALA A 19 66.88 -65.96 -0.70
C ALA A 19 67.17 -65.21 0.62
N ILE A 20 68.30 -65.49 1.28
CA ILE A 20 68.62 -64.90 2.60
C ILE A 20 68.92 -63.39 2.48
N ALA A 21 69.52 -62.97 1.37
CA ALA A 21 69.71 -61.54 1.07
C ALA A 21 68.38 -60.85 0.80
N ALA A 22 67.50 -61.45 -0.02
CA ALA A 22 66.18 -60.89 -0.32
C ALA A 22 65.31 -60.70 0.93
N VAL A 23 65.29 -61.66 1.86
CA VAL A 23 64.52 -61.54 3.11
C VAL A 23 65.10 -60.46 4.02
N ARG A 24 66.43 -60.32 4.15
CA ARG A 24 67.02 -59.23 4.95
C ARG A 24 66.79 -57.85 4.32
N VAL A 25 66.86 -57.74 2.99
CA VAL A 25 66.53 -56.48 2.29
C VAL A 25 65.04 -56.15 2.43
N ALA A 26 64.15 -57.13 2.32
CA ALA A 26 62.71 -56.91 2.55
C ALA A 26 62.41 -56.46 4.00
N LEU A 27 63.06 -57.07 5.00
CA LEU A 27 62.90 -56.65 6.40
C LEU A 27 63.48 -55.25 6.66
N LEU A 28 64.63 -54.92 6.06
CA LEU A 28 65.22 -53.58 6.14
C LEU A 28 64.38 -52.53 5.42
N VAL A 29 63.81 -52.83 4.24
CA VAL A 29 62.89 -51.94 3.54
C VAL A 29 61.60 -51.77 4.33
N ALA A 30 61.06 -52.82 4.95
CA ALA A 30 59.90 -52.70 5.84
C ALA A 30 60.21 -51.85 7.09
N LEU A 31 61.37 -52.07 7.75
CA LEU A 31 61.80 -51.27 8.89
C LEU A 31 62.12 -49.82 8.50
N VAL A 32 62.68 -49.56 7.32
CA VAL A 32 62.91 -48.21 6.81
C VAL A 32 61.60 -47.53 6.39
N LEU A 33 60.61 -48.25 5.86
CA LEU A 33 59.28 -47.70 5.58
C LEU A 33 58.50 -47.41 6.86
N VAL A 34 58.58 -48.25 7.89
CA VAL A 34 57.98 -48.01 9.22
C VAL A 34 58.69 -46.86 9.94
N ALA A 35 60.03 -46.81 9.89
CA ALA A 35 60.79 -45.71 10.45
C ALA A 35 60.52 -44.40 9.70
N ALA A 36 60.42 -44.41 8.37
CA ALA A 36 60.06 -43.25 7.57
C ALA A 36 58.61 -42.80 7.81
N ALA A 37 57.66 -43.72 8.00
CA ALA A 37 56.30 -43.38 8.42
C ALA A 37 56.27 -42.74 9.82
N ALA A 38 57.17 -43.14 10.71
CA ALA A 38 57.35 -42.54 12.04
C ALA A 38 58.24 -41.28 12.05
N TRP A 39 58.91 -40.95 10.94
CA TRP A 39 59.82 -39.80 10.77
C TRP A 39 59.41 -38.86 9.62
N MET A 40 58.20 -39.02 9.08
CA MET A 40 57.57 -37.91 8.36
C MET A 40 57.31 -36.79 9.36
N PRO A 41 57.74 -35.54 9.10
CA PRO A 41 57.27 -34.41 9.89
C PRO A 41 55.74 -34.34 9.76
N ALA A 42 55.07 -33.85 10.81
CA ALA A 42 53.62 -33.68 10.81
C ALA A 42 53.18 -33.01 9.51
N VAL A 43 52.29 -33.65 8.74
CA VAL A 43 51.81 -33.11 7.46
C VAL A 43 51.07 -31.82 7.78
N HIS A 44 51.68 -30.69 7.42
CA HIS A 44 51.13 -29.39 7.74
C HIS A 44 49.82 -29.22 6.97
N ALA A 45 48.75 -28.85 7.69
CA ALA A 45 47.45 -28.50 7.15
C ALA A 45 47.60 -27.43 6.04
N VAL A 46 47.31 -27.80 4.79
CA VAL A 46 47.41 -26.88 3.66
C VAL A 46 46.09 -26.15 3.49
N VAL A 47 45.99 -24.98 4.11
CA VAL A 47 44.83 -24.08 3.94
C VAL A 47 44.84 -23.50 2.53
N LEU A 48 43.93 -23.96 1.66
CA LEU A 48 43.75 -23.37 0.34
C LEU A 48 43.01 -22.05 0.48
N ARG A 49 43.62 -20.94 0.02
CA ARG A 49 43.00 -19.60 0.02
C ARG A 49 42.99 -19.02 -1.39
N LEU A 50 41.80 -18.72 -1.89
CA LEU A 50 41.58 -17.97 -3.13
C LEU A 50 40.90 -16.64 -2.79
N ARG A 51 41.50 -15.52 -3.20
CA ARG A 51 40.98 -14.17 -2.97
C ARG A 51 40.95 -13.39 -4.28
N GLY A 52 39.75 -13.01 -4.72
CA GLY A 52 39.55 -12.42 -6.04
C GLY A 52 39.89 -13.37 -7.19
N GLY A 53 39.87 -12.81 -8.41
CA GLY A 53 40.23 -13.54 -9.64
C GLY A 53 39.12 -14.44 -10.18
N THR A 54 39.45 -15.17 -11.25
CA THR A 54 38.49 -15.94 -12.05
C THR A 54 38.92 -17.40 -12.17
N VAL A 55 37.94 -18.30 -12.02
CA VAL A 55 38.04 -19.74 -12.29
C VAL A 55 37.22 -20.03 -13.54
N ASP A 56 37.91 -20.20 -14.67
CA ASP A 56 37.35 -20.43 -16.01
C ASP A 56 37.48 -21.90 -16.47
N ARG A 57 38.05 -22.76 -15.61
CA ARG A 57 38.32 -24.18 -15.86
C ARG A 57 38.01 -25.01 -14.61
N ALA A 58 37.70 -26.28 -14.79
CA ALA A 58 37.35 -27.17 -13.68
C ALA A 58 38.53 -27.37 -12.70
N ILE A 59 38.22 -27.35 -11.41
CA ILE A 59 39.16 -27.53 -10.29
C ILE A 59 38.63 -28.62 -9.36
N THR A 60 39.49 -29.54 -8.92
CA THR A 60 39.19 -30.49 -7.84
C THR A 60 40.13 -30.27 -6.67
N VAL A 61 39.56 -29.87 -5.54
CA VAL A 61 40.25 -29.67 -4.26
C VAL A 61 40.05 -30.90 -3.39
N GLY A 62 41.11 -31.37 -2.73
CA GLY A 62 41.02 -32.53 -1.84
C GLY A 62 42.37 -32.86 -1.20
N ARG A 63 43.28 -33.46 -1.96
CA ARG A 63 44.54 -34.01 -1.44
C ARG A 63 45.33 -33.02 -0.58
N ALA A 64 45.62 -33.41 0.65
CA ALA A 64 46.40 -32.67 1.65
C ALA A 64 45.81 -31.33 2.12
N VAL A 65 44.54 -31.04 1.79
CA VAL A 65 43.82 -29.86 2.28
C VAL A 65 42.89 -30.26 3.43
N ASP A 66 42.80 -29.41 4.44
CA ASP A 66 41.83 -29.47 5.55
C ASP A 66 40.81 -28.32 5.47
N THR A 67 41.29 -27.12 5.12
CA THR A 67 40.53 -25.87 5.10
C THR A 67 40.60 -25.22 3.71
N VAL A 68 39.44 -24.87 3.15
CA VAL A 68 39.30 -24.12 1.90
C VAL A 68 38.58 -22.80 2.16
N LEU A 69 39.19 -21.68 1.78
CA LEU A 69 38.57 -20.35 1.83
C LEU A 69 38.57 -19.73 0.41
N MET A 70 37.40 -19.39 -0.10
CA MET A 70 37.19 -18.65 -1.35
C MET A 70 36.45 -17.35 -1.03
N ASP A 71 36.98 -16.21 -1.49
CA ASP A 71 36.56 -14.88 -1.05
C ASP A 71 36.62 -13.91 -2.25
N GLY A 72 35.47 -13.49 -2.78
CA GLY A 72 35.37 -12.63 -3.97
C GLY A 72 35.76 -13.30 -5.30
N VAL A 73 35.72 -14.64 -5.39
CA VAL A 73 36.13 -15.39 -6.59
C VAL A 73 34.99 -15.48 -7.60
N HIS A 74 35.27 -15.21 -8.87
CA HIS A 74 34.35 -15.42 -10.00
C HIS A 74 34.55 -16.82 -10.59
N ILE A 75 33.47 -17.57 -10.84
CA ILE A 75 33.48 -18.89 -11.47
C ILE A 75 32.65 -18.79 -12.76
N THR A 76 33.28 -18.96 -13.92
CA THR A 76 32.67 -18.64 -15.22
C THR A 76 32.86 -19.76 -16.25
N ASN A 77 32.35 -19.58 -17.47
CA ASN A 77 32.55 -20.49 -18.61
C ASN A 77 32.12 -21.95 -18.34
N GLY A 78 31.15 -22.18 -17.46
CA GLY A 78 30.72 -23.53 -17.07
C GLY A 78 31.74 -24.28 -16.19
N ALA A 79 32.69 -23.57 -15.58
CA ALA A 79 33.71 -24.18 -14.74
C ALA A 79 33.09 -24.96 -13.57
N THR A 80 33.66 -26.15 -13.32
CA THR A 80 33.21 -27.05 -12.25
C THR A 80 34.22 -27.06 -11.11
N VAL A 81 33.85 -26.54 -9.95
CA VAL A 81 34.64 -26.61 -8.71
C VAL A 81 34.16 -27.78 -7.88
N VAL A 82 35.05 -28.71 -7.51
CA VAL A 82 34.72 -29.90 -6.73
C VAL A 82 35.55 -29.93 -5.45
N PHE A 83 34.88 -29.97 -4.30
CA PHE A 83 35.49 -30.25 -3.00
C PHE A 83 35.29 -31.74 -2.69
N ASP A 84 36.36 -32.54 -2.84
CA ASP A 84 36.34 -34.00 -2.70
C ASP A 84 36.68 -34.40 -1.26
N VAL A 85 35.69 -34.37 -0.38
CA VAL A 85 35.83 -34.56 1.08
C VAL A 85 36.54 -35.88 1.44
N PRO A 86 36.29 -37.04 0.78
CA PRO A 86 37.07 -38.26 1.01
C PRO A 86 38.58 -38.16 0.72
N ALA A 87 39.00 -37.21 -0.13
CA ALA A 87 40.41 -36.98 -0.46
C ALA A 87 41.08 -35.91 0.42
N MET A 88 40.31 -35.20 1.26
CA MET A 88 40.80 -34.25 2.25
C MET A 88 41.43 -34.94 3.47
N LEU A 89 42.19 -34.18 4.26
CA LEU A 89 42.90 -34.68 5.44
C LEU A 89 41.94 -35.31 6.48
N PRO A 90 42.41 -36.25 7.33
CA PRO A 90 41.62 -36.75 8.45
C PRO A 90 41.45 -35.68 9.52
N GLY A 91 40.25 -35.59 10.12
CA GLY A 91 39.94 -34.67 11.22
C GLY A 91 38.71 -33.81 10.95
N ALA A 92 38.73 -32.58 11.47
CA ALA A 92 37.72 -31.56 11.19
C ALA A 92 38.09 -30.80 9.90
N LEU A 93 37.13 -30.67 8.99
CA LEU A 93 37.30 -30.05 7.68
C LEU A 93 36.49 -28.76 7.58
N ARG A 94 36.95 -27.77 6.80
CA ARG A 94 36.22 -26.51 6.59
C ARG A 94 36.23 -26.09 5.13
N ILE A 95 35.07 -25.69 4.60
CA ILE A 95 34.89 -25.16 3.25
C ILE A 95 34.10 -23.85 3.39
N GLU A 96 34.66 -22.75 2.91
CA GLU A 96 34.08 -21.42 3.12
C GLU A 96 34.10 -20.60 1.82
N LEU A 97 32.93 -20.17 1.36
CA LEU A 97 32.72 -19.36 0.16
C LEU A 97 32.07 -18.03 0.58
N ARG A 98 32.74 -16.91 0.31
CA ARG A 98 32.29 -15.56 0.65
C ARG A 98 32.25 -14.67 -0.58
N ASN A 99 31.13 -14.00 -0.83
CA ASN A 99 30.97 -13.02 -1.91
C ASN A 99 31.41 -13.55 -3.30
N CYS A 100 31.29 -14.87 -3.52
CA CYS A 100 31.65 -15.51 -4.77
C CYS A 100 30.59 -15.23 -5.84
N VAL A 101 31.01 -15.17 -7.09
CA VAL A 101 30.12 -15.00 -8.24
C VAL A 101 30.17 -16.24 -9.12
N CYS A 102 29.03 -16.78 -9.56
CA CYS A 102 29.00 -17.92 -10.48
C CYS A 102 28.09 -17.71 -11.70
N ASP A 103 28.58 -18.04 -12.89
CA ASP A 103 27.91 -17.76 -14.17
C ASP A 103 28.31 -18.73 -15.30
N GLY A 104 27.57 -18.71 -16.41
CA GLY A 104 27.86 -19.50 -17.61
C GLY A 104 27.57 -20.99 -17.46
N GLY A 105 26.71 -21.39 -16.51
CA GLY A 105 26.41 -22.78 -16.19
C GLY A 105 27.41 -23.39 -15.19
N ALA A 106 28.06 -22.58 -14.37
CA ALA A 106 29.06 -23.02 -13.40
C ALA A 106 28.47 -23.97 -12.33
N LEU A 107 29.29 -24.92 -11.87
CA LEU A 107 28.90 -25.98 -10.94
C LEU A 107 29.83 -26.03 -9.74
N ILE A 108 29.27 -25.97 -8.53
CA ILE A 108 30.01 -26.07 -7.27
C ILE A 108 29.58 -27.35 -6.55
N TYR A 109 30.46 -28.34 -6.46
CA TYR A 109 30.20 -29.64 -5.83
C TYR A 109 30.87 -29.77 -4.46
N VAL A 110 30.11 -30.19 -3.45
CA VAL A 110 30.64 -30.79 -2.21
C VAL A 110 30.38 -32.30 -2.28
N ARG A 111 31.44 -33.08 -2.50
CA ARG A 111 31.35 -34.54 -2.69
C ARG A 111 31.77 -35.28 -1.42
N GLY A 112 30.84 -36.04 -0.85
CA GLY A 112 31.04 -36.94 0.28
C GLY A 112 31.43 -38.37 -0.10
N TYR A 113 31.25 -39.29 0.84
CA TYR A 113 31.57 -40.72 0.74
C TYR A 113 30.44 -41.50 0.05
N SER A 114 30.78 -42.30 -0.97
CA SER A 114 29.83 -43.16 -1.69
C SER A 114 29.42 -44.43 -0.92
N GLY A 115 30.00 -44.66 0.26
CA GLY A 115 29.60 -45.68 1.24
C GLY A 115 29.19 -45.03 2.56
N GLU A 116 29.30 -45.75 3.67
CA GLU A 116 28.97 -45.22 5.01
C GLU A 116 29.72 -43.91 5.34
N PRO A 117 29.07 -42.96 6.06
CA PRO A 117 29.68 -41.68 6.41
C PRO A 117 30.83 -41.85 7.43
N ALA A 118 31.92 -41.11 7.22
CA ALA A 118 33.04 -41.07 8.16
C ALA A 118 32.58 -40.57 9.54
N SER A 119 32.73 -41.40 10.57
CA SER A 119 32.32 -41.11 11.95
C SER A 119 33.47 -40.55 12.82
N ASP A 120 34.69 -40.56 12.28
CA ASP A 120 35.95 -40.04 12.86
C ASP A 120 36.27 -38.61 12.42
N ARG A 121 35.38 -37.99 11.64
CA ARG A 121 35.57 -36.68 10.98
C ARG A 121 34.35 -35.79 11.19
N SER A 122 34.54 -34.49 10.98
CA SER A 122 33.47 -33.50 10.86
C SER A 122 33.77 -32.55 9.70
N LEU A 123 32.75 -31.82 9.25
CA LEU A 123 32.85 -30.88 8.13
C LEU A 123 32.01 -29.63 8.42
N ASP A 124 32.58 -28.44 8.22
CA ASP A 124 31.90 -27.15 8.35
C ASP A 124 31.89 -26.46 6.97
N VAL A 125 30.71 -26.30 6.36
CA VAL A 125 30.53 -25.65 5.05
C VAL A 125 29.77 -24.34 5.24
N SER A 126 30.37 -23.21 4.90
CA SER A 126 29.75 -21.88 4.98
C SER A 126 29.73 -21.22 3.61
N VAL A 127 28.55 -20.87 3.10
CA VAL A 127 28.35 -20.14 1.84
C VAL A 127 27.59 -18.85 2.15
N SER A 128 28.21 -17.70 1.91
CA SER A 128 27.64 -16.38 2.23
C SER A 128 27.82 -15.39 1.07
N GLY A 129 26.75 -14.73 0.63
CA GLY A 129 26.84 -13.78 -0.48
C GLY A 129 27.18 -14.42 -1.83
N LEU A 130 26.81 -15.69 -2.05
CA LEU A 130 26.99 -16.34 -3.35
C LEU A 130 25.95 -15.77 -4.32
N SER A 131 26.42 -15.11 -5.39
CA SER A 131 25.58 -14.45 -6.38
C SER A 131 25.80 -15.08 -7.76
N GLY A 132 24.75 -15.36 -8.52
CA GLY A 132 24.93 -15.90 -9.86
C GLY A 132 23.66 -16.05 -10.69
N ASP A 133 23.72 -15.59 -11.94
CA ASP A 133 22.60 -15.64 -12.88
C ASP A 133 22.47 -17.01 -13.60
N TYR A 134 23.54 -17.81 -13.61
CA TYR A 134 23.54 -19.15 -14.21
C TYR A 134 24.54 -20.11 -13.54
N CYS A 135 24.19 -20.65 -12.38
CA CYS A 135 24.99 -21.67 -11.68
C CYS A 135 24.18 -22.55 -10.70
N SER A 136 24.81 -23.63 -10.21
CA SER A 136 24.21 -24.56 -9.24
C SER A 136 25.21 -25.02 -8.18
N LEU A 137 24.74 -25.14 -6.94
CA LEU A 137 25.43 -25.69 -5.78
C LEU A 137 24.91 -27.11 -5.50
N VAL A 138 25.81 -28.10 -5.49
CA VAL A 138 25.47 -29.53 -5.48
C VAL A 138 26.16 -30.26 -4.33
N PHE A 139 25.36 -30.76 -3.39
CA PHE A 139 25.81 -31.72 -2.38
C PHE A 139 25.55 -33.14 -2.91
N VAL A 140 26.54 -34.01 -2.81
CA VAL A 140 26.43 -35.36 -3.36
C VAL A 140 27.17 -36.39 -2.51
N HIS A 141 26.58 -37.58 -2.39
CA HIS A 141 27.03 -38.66 -1.52
C HIS A 141 26.95 -38.31 -0.01
N ASN A 142 27.37 -39.23 0.86
CA ASN A 142 27.20 -39.10 2.32
C ASN A 142 28.27 -38.18 2.91
N LEU A 143 27.86 -37.09 3.55
CA LEU A 143 28.78 -36.20 4.26
C LEU A 143 29.25 -36.87 5.57
N PRO A 144 30.37 -36.44 6.19
CA PRO A 144 30.78 -36.92 7.50
C PRO A 144 29.66 -36.83 8.55
N ALA A 145 29.76 -37.65 9.60
CA ALA A 145 28.98 -37.41 10.80
C ALA A 145 29.32 -36.02 11.38
N HIS A 146 28.41 -35.39 12.11
CA HIS A 146 28.65 -34.06 12.70
C HIS A 146 29.07 -32.99 11.66
N THR A 147 28.45 -33.04 10.48
CA THR A 147 28.61 -32.01 9.45
C THR A 147 27.66 -30.83 9.71
N ASN A 148 28.17 -29.62 9.58
CA ASN A 148 27.41 -28.38 9.55
C ASN A 148 27.47 -27.76 8.14
N VAL A 149 26.33 -27.34 7.60
CA VAL A 149 26.23 -26.62 6.33
C VAL A 149 25.35 -25.39 6.52
N THR A 150 25.87 -24.20 6.22
CA THR A 150 25.14 -22.94 6.25
C THR A 150 25.24 -22.24 4.89
N ILE A 151 24.09 -21.86 4.34
CA ILE A 151 23.99 -21.08 3.09
C ILE A 151 23.14 -19.85 3.42
N TYR A 152 23.68 -18.64 3.26
CA TYR A 152 22.96 -17.42 3.62
C TYR A 152 23.27 -16.20 2.74
N ASP A 153 22.38 -15.21 2.78
CA ASP A 153 22.46 -13.92 2.07
C ASP A 153 22.82 -14.07 0.58
N SER A 154 22.33 -15.13 -0.06
CA SER A 154 22.76 -15.56 -1.40
C SER A 154 21.63 -15.43 -2.44
N THR A 155 22.00 -15.34 -3.72
CA THR A 155 21.05 -15.31 -4.85
C THR A 155 21.60 -16.19 -5.97
N ILE A 156 21.01 -17.36 -6.14
CA ILE A 156 21.48 -18.39 -7.08
C ILE A 156 20.38 -18.66 -8.10
N VAL A 157 20.68 -18.41 -9.37
CA VAL A 157 19.75 -18.56 -10.48
C VAL A 157 20.28 -19.61 -11.46
N THR A 158 19.39 -20.47 -11.96
CA THR A 158 19.64 -21.29 -13.14
C THR A 158 18.78 -20.78 -14.30
N ALA A 159 19.36 -19.89 -15.11
CA ALA A 159 18.72 -19.33 -16.30
C ALA A 159 18.53 -20.33 -17.46
N GLY A 160 19.27 -21.44 -17.46
CA GLY A 160 19.21 -22.48 -18.49
C GLY A 160 19.40 -23.91 -17.93
N PRO A 161 19.45 -24.93 -18.80
CA PRO A 161 19.60 -26.34 -18.42
C PRO A 161 21.01 -26.66 -17.91
N MET A 162 21.11 -27.34 -16.76
CA MET A 162 22.38 -27.67 -16.12
C MET A 162 22.90 -29.06 -16.55
N HIS A 163 24.21 -29.18 -16.77
CA HIS A 163 24.84 -30.44 -17.19
C HIS A 163 25.64 -31.10 -16.07
N TYR A 164 24.97 -31.88 -15.21
CA TYR A 164 25.57 -32.59 -14.06
C TYR A 164 26.47 -33.80 -14.43
N SER A 165 27.23 -33.68 -15.52
CA SER A 165 28.02 -34.73 -16.18
C SER A 165 29.04 -35.50 -15.33
N GLN A 166 29.39 -34.98 -14.15
CA GLN A 166 30.24 -35.67 -13.16
C GLN A 166 29.51 -36.80 -12.41
N LEU A 167 28.18 -36.87 -12.45
CA LEU A 167 27.37 -37.77 -11.61
C LEU A 167 26.61 -38.83 -12.40
N SER A 168 26.99 -40.09 -12.20
CA SER A 168 26.24 -41.25 -12.71
C SER A 168 24.92 -41.41 -11.95
N GLY A 169 23.80 -41.10 -12.62
CA GLY A 169 22.44 -41.28 -12.08
C GLY A 169 21.68 -39.99 -11.74
N LEU A 170 22.28 -38.81 -11.92
CA LEU A 170 21.56 -37.53 -11.86
C LEU A 170 21.10 -37.10 -13.27
N THR A 171 20.24 -37.93 -13.88
CA THR A 171 19.64 -37.67 -15.21
C THR A 171 18.40 -36.79 -15.14
N ASP A 172 17.71 -36.80 -14.00
CA ASP A 172 16.31 -36.34 -13.90
C ASP A 172 16.20 -34.88 -13.44
N ALA A 173 17.33 -34.25 -13.07
CA ALA A 173 17.41 -32.83 -12.73
C ALA A 173 17.68 -31.98 -13.99
N VAL A 174 16.72 -31.15 -14.39
CA VAL A 174 16.86 -30.30 -15.60
C VAL A 174 17.68 -29.03 -15.31
N ALA A 175 17.30 -28.29 -14.27
CA ALA A 175 17.99 -27.11 -13.77
C ALA A 175 17.59 -26.91 -12.31
N SER A 176 18.56 -26.70 -11.42
CA SER A 176 18.27 -26.35 -10.03
C SER A 176 19.42 -25.62 -9.35
N PRO A 177 19.18 -24.45 -8.73
CA PRO A 177 20.17 -23.71 -7.94
C PRO A 177 20.80 -24.50 -6.79
N LEU A 178 20.03 -25.38 -6.12
CA LEU A 178 20.50 -26.21 -5.02
C LEU A 178 20.11 -27.68 -5.23
N VAL A 179 21.11 -28.57 -5.24
CA VAL A 179 20.93 -30.01 -5.47
C VAL A 179 21.47 -30.82 -4.29
N LEU A 180 20.73 -31.84 -3.87
CA LEU A 180 21.15 -32.89 -2.94
C LEU A 180 20.98 -34.26 -3.62
N HIS A 181 22.06 -35.03 -3.76
CA HIS A 181 22.05 -36.31 -4.49
C HIS A 181 22.70 -37.48 -3.74
N ALA A 182 21.91 -38.52 -3.43
CA ALA A 182 22.35 -39.72 -2.73
C ALA A 182 23.03 -39.39 -1.38
N THR A 183 22.43 -38.50 -0.59
CA THR A 183 23.04 -37.90 0.61
C THR A 183 22.33 -38.33 1.88
N SER A 184 23.03 -39.13 2.69
CA SER A 184 22.70 -39.38 4.09
C SER A 184 23.36 -38.32 4.99
N LEU A 185 22.62 -37.82 5.98
CA LEU A 185 23.09 -36.94 7.04
C LEU A 185 22.95 -37.66 8.40
N LEU A 186 24.04 -37.68 9.18
CA LEU A 186 24.13 -38.37 10.46
C LEU A 186 24.65 -37.42 11.55
N ARG A 187 23.79 -37.04 12.50
CA ARG A 187 24.10 -36.01 13.52
C ARG A 187 24.56 -34.68 12.92
N SER A 188 23.99 -34.32 11.77
CA SER A 188 24.42 -33.21 10.93
C SER A 188 23.30 -32.18 10.73
N GLN A 189 23.67 -30.95 10.38
CA GLN A 189 22.74 -29.85 10.11
C GLN A 189 23.02 -29.21 8.75
N LEU A 190 21.97 -28.90 8.00
CA LEU A 190 22.00 -28.05 6.81
C LEU A 190 20.95 -26.94 6.97
N ARG A 191 21.36 -25.68 7.05
CA ARG A 191 20.47 -24.51 7.13
C ARG A 191 20.70 -23.58 5.93
N VAL A 192 19.63 -23.25 5.22
CA VAL A 192 19.58 -22.22 4.17
C VAL A 192 18.74 -21.06 4.70
N SER A 193 19.30 -19.85 4.72
CA SER A 193 18.66 -18.67 5.31
C SER A 193 18.72 -17.45 4.39
N ASN A 194 17.69 -16.59 4.38
CA ASN A 194 17.68 -15.30 3.67
C ASN A 194 18.27 -15.37 2.24
N THR A 195 17.80 -16.32 1.44
CA THR A 195 18.42 -16.71 0.15
C THR A 195 17.37 -16.81 -0.94
N VAL A 196 17.71 -16.38 -2.15
CA VAL A 196 16.85 -16.50 -3.34
C VAL A 196 17.37 -17.64 -4.22
N LEU A 197 16.53 -18.64 -4.48
CA LEU A 197 16.82 -19.74 -5.40
C LEU A 197 15.80 -19.68 -6.56
N ARG A 198 16.28 -19.42 -7.79
CA ARG A 198 15.42 -19.20 -8.97
C ARG A 198 15.77 -20.14 -10.13
N SER A 199 14.80 -20.88 -10.64
CA SER A 199 14.92 -21.66 -11.88
C SER A 199 13.99 -21.12 -12.97
N LEU A 200 14.55 -20.72 -14.11
CA LEU A 200 13.79 -20.21 -15.27
C LEU A 200 13.44 -21.31 -16.28
N GLN A 201 14.13 -22.46 -16.21
CA GLN A 201 14.04 -23.54 -17.20
C GLN A 201 12.75 -24.38 -17.06
N VAL A 202 12.20 -24.82 -18.19
CA VAL A 202 11.04 -25.75 -18.25
C VAL A 202 11.38 -27.07 -17.56
N GLY A 203 10.53 -27.51 -16.62
CA GLY A 203 10.79 -28.69 -15.78
C GLY A 203 11.92 -28.51 -14.74
N GLY A 204 12.45 -27.30 -14.57
CA GLY A 204 13.41 -26.98 -13.51
C GLY A 204 12.75 -26.78 -12.14
N SER A 205 13.56 -26.72 -11.09
CA SER A 205 13.10 -26.55 -9.70
C SER A 205 14.09 -25.73 -8.87
N ALA A 206 13.63 -24.99 -7.85
CA ALA A 206 14.53 -24.15 -7.05
C ALA A 206 15.41 -24.98 -6.09
N VAL A 207 14.90 -26.13 -5.60
CA VAL A 207 15.66 -27.15 -4.85
C VAL A 207 15.36 -28.54 -5.38
N TYR A 208 16.38 -29.36 -5.64
CA TYR A 208 16.24 -30.71 -6.18
C TYR A 208 16.89 -31.80 -5.31
N PHE A 209 16.12 -32.84 -4.96
CA PHE A 209 16.59 -34.04 -4.25
C PHE A 209 16.54 -35.27 -5.18
N GLY A 210 17.64 -36.03 -5.25
CA GLY A 210 17.70 -37.28 -6.03
C GLY A 210 18.60 -38.33 -5.38
N GLY A 211 18.65 -39.55 -5.94
CA GLY A 211 19.47 -40.66 -5.43
C GLY A 211 19.10 -41.21 -4.04
N GLY A 212 18.10 -40.61 -3.38
CA GLY A 212 17.77 -40.84 -1.97
C GLY A 212 18.40 -39.83 -1.01
N VAL A 213 17.65 -39.44 0.02
CA VAL A 213 18.09 -38.55 1.11
C VAL A 213 17.59 -39.14 2.43
N ASP A 214 18.50 -39.35 3.39
CA ASP A 214 18.19 -39.99 4.68
C ASP A 214 18.73 -39.09 5.81
N LEU A 215 17.84 -38.61 6.69
CA LEU A 215 18.17 -37.78 7.84
C LEU A 215 18.08 -38.65 9.09
N LEU A 216 19.23 -38.96 9.70
CA LEU A 216 19.32 -39.72 10.96
C LEU A 216 19.92 -38.83 12.07
N LEU A 217 19.15 -38.57 13.13
CA LEU A 217 19.50 -37.58 14.16
C LEU A 217 19.95 -36.23 13.56
N SER A 218 19.30 -35.75 12.49
CA SER A 218 19.81 -34.64 11.66
C SER A 218 18.75 -33.62 11.27
N ALA A 219 19.17 -32.39 10.97
CA ALA A 219 18.30 -31.27 10.63
C ALA A 219 18.55 -30.73 9.21
N LEU A 220 17.48 -30.50 8.45
CA LEU A 220 17.50 -29.70 7.22
C LEU A 220 16.48 -28.55 7.35
N VAL A 221 16.94 -27.32 7.21
CA VAL A 221 16.16 -26.11 7.52
C VAL A 221 16.24 -25.10 6.38
N LEU A 222 15.10 -24.65 5.87
CA LEU A 222 14.97 -23.49 4.99
C LEU A 222 14.25 -22.38 5.78
N ASP A 223 14.85 -21.19 5.89
CA ASP A 223 14.32 -20.06 6.67
C ASP A 223 14.41 -18.71 5.92
N GLY A 224 13.29 -18.05 5.66
CA GLY A 224 13.31 -16.77 4.94
C GLY A 224 13.81 -16.89 3.49
N VAL A 225 13.55 -18.03 2.85
CA VAL A 225 14.02 -18.36 1.49
C VAL A 225 12.95 -18.00 0.46
N SER A 226 13.35 -17.45 -0.69
CA SER A 226 12.48 -17.33 -1.88
C SER A 226 12.76 -18.48 -2.84
N LEU A 227 11.73 -19.26 -3.17
CA LEU A 227 11.80 -20.38 -4.11
C LEU A 227 10.97 -20.07 -5.36
N GLU A 228 11.65 -19.77 -6.46
CA GLU A 228 11.04 -19.32 -7.71
C GLU A 228 11.31 -20.32 -8.85
N ALA A 229 10.26 -20.82 -9.48
CA ALA A 229 10.35 -21.81 -10.55
C ALA A 229 9.34 -21.45 -11.67
N SER A 230 9.77 -20.60 -12.61
CA SER A 230 8.87 -19.90 -13.55
C SER A 230 8.75 -20.52 -14.95
N GLY A 231 9.47 -21.62 -15.21
CA GLY A 231 9.53 -22.30 -16.53
C GLY A 231 8.26 -23.01 -17.00
N GLY A 232 7.07 -22.66 -16.49
CA GLY A 232 5.79 -23.24 -16.91
C GLY A 232 5.29 -24.43 -16.06
N PRO A 233 4.28 -25.18 -16.55
CA PRO A 233 3.41 -26.02 -15.72
C PRO A 233 4.05 -27.27 -15.12
N THR A 234 5.24 -27.66 -15.59
CA THR A 234 6.00 -28.84 -15.10
C THR A 234 7.06 -28.48 -14.07
N THR A 235 7.18 -27.21 -13.69
CA THR A 235 8.14 -26.75 -12.68
C THR A 235 7.66 -26.99 -11.25
N SER A 236 8.58 -26.94 -10.29
CA SER A 236 8.23 -27.01 -8.86
C SER A 236 9.20 -26.20 -8.00
N ALA A 237 8.75 -25.70 -6.85
CA ALA A 237 9.63 -24.98 -5.92
C ALA A 237 10.69 -25.92 -5.34
N MET A 238 10.29 -27.10 -4.90
CA MET A 238 11.18 -28.19 -4.49
C MET A 238 10.72 -29.50 -5.10
N HIS A 239 11.67 -30.31 -5.60
CA HIS A 239 11.39 -31.58 -6.26
C HIS A 239 12.22 -32.73 -5.70
N VAL A 240 11.56 -33.76 -5.16
CA VAL A 240 12.16 -35.07 -4.84
C VAL A 240 11.85 -36.03 -5.99
N ALA A 241 12.89 -36.57 -6.63
CA ALA A 241 12.73 -37.50 -7.74
C ALA A 241 11.88 -38.73 -7.37
N SER A 242 10.96 -39.13 -8.24
CA SER A 242 9.99 -40.21 -8.00
C SER A 242 10.63 -41.59 -7.69
N THR A 243 11.86 -41.81 -8.16
CA THR A 243 12.67 -43.01 -7.88
C THR A 243 13.36 -42.98 -6.51
N SER A 244 13.52 -41.79 -5.93
CA SER A 244 14.25 -41.54 -4.69
C SER A 244 13.37 -41.73 -3.46
N CYS A 245 14.00 -41.84 -2.29
CA CYS A 245 13.34 -42.00 -1.01
C CYS A 245 13.83 -40.88 -0.06
N LEU A 246 12.90 -40.19 0.61
CA LEU A 246 13.18 -39.16 1.59
C LEU A 246 12.84 -39.71 2.98
N ARG A 247 13.84 -39.90 3.83
CA ARG A 247 13.66 -40.51 5.16
C ARG A 247 14.04 -39.55 6.28
N LEU A 248 13.21 -39.50 7.32
CA LEU A 248 13.48 -38.79 8.57
C LEU A 248 13.32 -39.79 9.71
N ARG A 249 14.43 -40.09 10.41
CA ARG A 249 14.48 -41.17 11.40
C ARG A 249 15.23 -40.76 12.67
N GLY A 250 14.69 -41.12 13.83
CA GLY A 250 15.34 -40.98 15.12
C GLY A 250 15.65 -39.53 15.47
N HIS A 251 14.60 -38.76 15.74
CA HIS A 251 14.65 -37.35 16.15
C HIS A 251 15.31 -36.43 15.10
N SER A 252 15.00 -36.66 13.81
CA SER A 252 15.39 -35.77 12.71
C SER A 252 14.32 -34.72 12.42
N VAL A 253 14.71 -33.62 11.78
CA VAL A 253 13.81 -32.52 11.39
C VAL A 253 14.06 -32.09 9.95
N LEU A 254 13.00 -31.99 9.14
CA LEU A 254 13.00 -31.17 7.93
C LEU A 254 12.02 -30.02 8.15
N SER A 255 12.52 -28.79 8.14
CA SER A 255 11.76 -27.57 8.40
C SER A 255 11.83 -26.59 7.25
N VAL A 256 10.66 -26.22 6.72
CA VAL A 256 10.48 -25.09 5.82
C VAL A 256 9.77 -24.00 6.62
N THR A 257 10.38 -22.82 6.77
CA THR A 257 9.83 -21.74 7.60
C THR A 257 10.04 -20.36 6.97
N ASN A 258 9.04 -19.48 7.03
CA ASN A 258 9.10 -18.14 6.42
C ASN A 258 9.44 -18.16 4.90
N VAL A 259 8.98 -19.17 4.14
CA VAL A 259 9.38 -19.37 2.74
C VAL A 259 8.32 -18.84 1.78
N SER A 260 8.74 -18.02 0.81
CA SER A 260 7.89 -17.56 -0.29
C SER A 260 8.07 -18.45 -1.53
N VAL A 261 6.96 -18.84 -2.15
CA VAL A 261 6.94 -19.74 -3.32
C VAL A 261 6.28 -19.06 -4.52
N VAL A 262 6.93 -19.15 -5.69
CA VAL A 262 6.31 -18.86 -6.98
C VAL A 262 6.65 -19.99 -7.94
N SER A 263 5.67 -20.83 -8.28
CA SER A 263 5.86 -21.90 -9.27
C SER A 263 4.77 -21.92 -10.33
N GLY A 264 5.17 -22.18 -11.58
CA GLY A 264 4.24 -22.49 -12.66
C GLY A 264 3.52 -23.84 -12.50
N GLY A 265 4.05 -24.74 -11.67
CA GLY A 265 3.48 -26.06 -11.37
C GLY A 265 3.17 -26.25 -9.88
N GLY A 266 3.94 -27.09 -9.20
CA GLY A 266 3.74 -27.44 -7.78
C GLY A 266 4.64 -26.67 -6.80
N GLY A 267 4.30 -26.70 -5.52
CA GLY A 267 5.21 -26.21 -4.47
C GLY A 267 6.31 -27.23 -4.16
N PHE A 268 6.18 -27.94 -3.04
CA PHE A 268 7.10 -28.95 -2.54
C PHE A 268 6.61 -30.35 -2.94
N VAL A 269 7.16 -30.90 -4.02
CA VAL A 269 6.87 -32.26 -4.50
C VAL A 269 7.83 -33.24 -3.80
N LEU A 270 7.32 -34.03 -2.87
CA LEU A 270 8.11 -34.96 -2.05
C LEU A 270 8.17 -36.40 -2.60
N GLY A 271 7.46 -36.66 -3.71
CA GLY A 271 7.54 -37.91 -4.48
C GLY A 271 6.84 -39.11 -3.82
N LEU A 272 7.23 -40.31 -4.27
CA LEU A 272 6.54 -41.58 -4.01
C LEU A 272 6.97 -42.33 -2.73
N ARG A 273 8.00 -41.86 -2.03
CA ARG A 273 8.67 -42.62 -0.95
C ARG A 273 9.18 -41.73 0.19
N VAL A 274 8.26 -41.01 0.82
CA VAL A 274 8.53 -40.32 2.09
C VAL A 274 8.37 -41.30 3.26
N THR A 275 9.28 -41.31 4.23
CA THR A 275 9.09 -42.05 5.51
C THR A 275 9.51 -41.19 6.70
N VAL A 276 8.60 -40.93 7.63
CA VAL A 276 8.87 -40.14 8.85
C VAL A 276 8.56 -40.97 10.09
N SER A 277 9.57 -41.24 10.92
CA SER A 277 9.46 -42.04 12.15
C SER A 277 10.27 -41.42 13.29
N ASP A 278 9.67 -41.25 14.47
CA ASP A 278 10.23 -40.52 15.62
C ASP A 278 10.82 -39.13 15.23
N SER A 279 10.23 -38.44 14.25
CA SER A 279 10.85 -37.29 13.55
C SER A 279 9.81 -36.30 13.03
N VAL A 280 10.24 -35.10 12.62
CA VAL A 280 9.34 -33.99 12.24
C VAL A 280 9.58 -33.51 10.80
N LEU A 281 8.53 -33.46 10.00
CA LEU A 281 8.47 -32.79 8.70
C LEU A 281 7.50 -31.61 8.81
N ARG A 282 7.98 -30.37 8.70
CA ARG A 282 7.18 -29.17 8.98
C ARG A 282 7.26 -28.08 7.92
N PHE A 283 6.12 -27.46 7.63
CA PHE A 283 5.96 -26.29 6.76
C PHE A 283 5.21 -25.21 7.54
N VAL A 284 5.88 -24.08 7.77
CA VAL A 284 5.46 -23.05 8.73
C VAL A 284 5.56 -21.64 8.14
N SER A 285 4.47 -20.88 8.10
CA SER A 285 4.44 -19.54 7.46
C SER A 285 5.01 -19.59 6.03
N VAL A 286 4.36 -20.38 5.18
CA VAL A 286 4.74 -20.64 3.80
C VAL A 286 3.66 -20.10 2.87
N GLU A 287 3.93 -19.01 2.15
CA GLU A 287 2.99 -18.39 1.21
C GLU A 287 3.47 -18.57 -0.23
N GLY A 288 2.58 -18.93 -1.15
CA GLY A 288 2.96 -18.86 -2.54
C GLY A 288 1.92 -19.15 -3.62
N SER A 289 2.25 -18.70 -4.82
CA SER A 289 1.49 -18.92 -6.03
C SER A 289 1.90 -20.26 -6.67
N VAL A 290 0.95 -21.18 -6.78
CA VAL A 290 1.15 -22.53 -7.35
C VAL A 290 -0.06 -22.93 -8.21
N ALA A 291 0.17 -23.70 -9.27
CA ALA A 291 -0.91 -24.21 -10.12
C ALA A 291 -1.58 -25.47 -9.54
N SER A 292 -0.89 -26.21 -8.66
CA SER A 292 -1.41 -27.39 -7.98
C SER A 292 -1.29 -27.27 -6.44
N SER A 293 -0.81 -28.30 -5.73
CA SER A 293 -0.68 -28.28 -4.27
C SER A 293 0.58 -27.54 -3.81
N MET A 294 0.49 -26.85 -2.67
CA MET A 294 1.68 -26.30 -2.01
C MET A 294 2.60 -27.42 -1.49
N VAL A 295 2.06 -28.46 -0.86
CA VAL A 295 2.82 -29.69 -0.52
C VAL A 295 2.22 -30.90 -1.24
N HIS A 296 3.02 -31.68 -1.97
CA HIS A 296 2.54 -32.81 -2.78
C HIS A 296 3.30 -34.09 -2.45
N CYS A 297 2.59 -35.13 -2.00
CA CYS A 297 3.15 -36.42 -1.61
C CYS A 297 2.43 -37.57 -2.33
N ASP A 298 3.07 -38.12 -3.35
CA ASP A 298 2.53 -39.24 -4.15
C ASP A 298 2.59 -40.59 -3.42
N GLY A 299 3.44 -40.72 -2.40
CA GLY A 299 3.55 -41.96 -1.61
C GLY A 299 4.43 -41.84 -0.37
N GLY A 300 4.06 -42.56 0.70
CA GLY A 300 4.89 -42.64 1.90
C GLY A 300 4.20 -43.16 3.16
N THR A 301 4.95 -43.19 4.25
CA THR A 301 4.44 -43.47 5.60
C THR A 301 4.81 -42.37 6.59
N ILE A 302 3.85 -42.01 7.45
CA ILE A 302 4.11 -41.29 8.70
C ILE A 302 3.83 -42.29 9.82
N ASP A 303 4.90 -42.87 10.34
CA ASP A 303 4.89 -43.98 11.28
C ASP A 303 4.84 -43.47 12.73
N ALA A 304 4.89 -44.38 13.71
CA ALA A 304 4.94 -44.02 15.14
C ALA A 304 6.03 -42.95 15.43
N GLY A 305 5.65 -41.97 16.26
CA GLY A 305 6.50 -40.82 16.58
C GLY A 305 6.77 -39.86 15.40
N GLY A 306 6.25 -40.13 14.20
CA GLY A 306 6.35 -39.23 13.05
C GLY A 306 5.32 -38.10 13.12
N TRP A 307 5.76 -36.87 12.88
CA TRP A 307 4.90 -35.68 12.86
C TRP A 307 5.02 -34.93 11.53
N LEU A 308 3.88 -34.64 10.90
CA LEU A 308 3.75 -33.74 9.75
C LEU A 308 2.99 -32.47 10.18
N GLU A 309 3.68 -31.35 10.27
CA GLU A 309 3.13 -30.03 10.64
C GLU A 309 2.92 -29.17 9.37
N LEU A 310 1.69 -28.67 9.20
CA LEU A 310 1.32 -27.63 8.24
C LEU A 310 0.71 -26.48 9.05
N HIS A 311 1.49 -25.43 9.33
CA HIS A 311 1.04 -24.27 10.10
C HIS A 311 1.18 -22.98 9.27
N ASP A 312 0.12 -22.17 9.15
CA ASP A 312 0.17 -20.90 8.39
C ASP A 312 0.68 -21.09 6.95
N VAL A 313 0.17 -22.13 6.26
CA VAL A 313 0.52 -22.45 4.86
C VAL A 313 -0.57 -21.93 3.92
N TRP A 314 -0.19 -21.07 2.98
CA TRP A 314 -1.08 -20.34 2.07
C TRP A 314 -0.84 -20.75 0.62
N ALA A 315 -1.76 -21.54 0.08
CA ALA A 315 -1.76 -21.98 -1.32
C ALA A 315 -2.65 -21.07 -2.17
N VAL A 316 -2.03 -20.36 -3.13
CA VAL A 316 -2.72 -19.39 -3.96
C VAL A 316 -2.68 -19.75 -5.45
N GLY A 317 -3.84 -19.77 -6.09
CA GLY A 317 -4.02 -20.23 -7.48
C GLY A 317 -5.35 -20.96 -7.67
N GLU A 318 -5.97 -20.85 -8.83
CA GLU A 318 -7.40 -21.21 -9.03
C GLU A 318 -7.75 -22.67 -8.70
N ALA A 319 -6.82 -23.61 -8.91
CA ALA A 319 -6.96 -25.03 -8.57
C ALA A 319 -6.14 -25.47 -7.34
N SER A 320 -5.58 -24.53 -6.57
CA SER A 320 -4.57 -24.82 -5.54
C SER A 320 -5.14 -25.38 -4.23
N SER A 321 -4.37 -26.28 -3.60
CA SER A 321 -4.63 -26.84 -2.26
C SER A 321 -3.41 -26.66 -1.35
N VAL A 322 -3.62 -26.64 -0.03
CA VAL A 322 -2.51 -26.61 0.95
C VAL A 322 -1.64 -27.85 0.79
N ALA A 323 -2.26 -29.03 0.65
CA ALA A 323 -1.53 -30.25 0.38
C ALA A 323 -2.30 -31.27 -0.46
N SER A 324 -1.57 -32.26 -0.98
CA SER A 324 -2.09 -33.54 -1.45
C SER A 324 -1.29 -34.65 -0.78
N LEU A 325 -1.95 -35.43 0.08
CA LEU A 325 -1.37 -36.48 0.91
C LEU A 325 -2.01 -37.85 0.65
N SER A 326 -2.82 -38.00 -0.41
CA SER A 326 -3.63 -39.21 -0.65
C SER A 326 -2.84 -40.49 -0.90
N GLY A 327 -1.55 -40.39 -1.29
CA GLY A 327 -0.64 -41.53 -1.36
C GLY A 327 0.05 -41.87 -0.02
N VAL A 328 -0.08 -41.03 1.00
CA VAL A 328 0.56 -41.19 2.30
C VAL A 328 -0.32 -42.04 3.22
N THR A 329 0.32 -42.97 3.94
CA THR A 329 -0.32 -43.79 4.98
C THR A 329 0.12 -43.32 6.36
N LEU A 330 -0.84 -43.04 7.25
CA LEU A 330 -0.61 -42.84 8.68
C LEU A 330 -0.66 -44.20 9.38
N SER A 331 0.46 -44.56 10.04
CA SER A 331 0.64 -45.82 10.76
C SER A 331 1.21 -45.56 12.17
N GLY A 332 0.51 -44.73 12.92
CA GLY A 332 0.84 -44.32 14.30
C GLY A 332 1.37 -42.89 14.42
N GLY A 333 1.57 -42.20 13.30
CA GLY A 333 1.99 -40.81 13.26
C GLY A 333 0.86 -39.79 13.42
N VAL A 334 1.24 -38.51 13.39
CA VAL A 334 0.33 -37.36 13.53
C VAL A 334 0.47 -36.41 12.34
N VAL A 335 -0.66 -35.91 11.83
CA VAL A 335 -0.71 -34.76 10.91
C VAL A 335 -1.44 -33.61 11.59
N SER A 336 -0.84 -32.42 11.59
CA SER A 336 -1.38 -31.21 12.23
C SER A 336 -1.53 -30.12 11.19
N ILE A 337 -2.73 -29.57 11.03
CA ILE A 337 -3.06 -28.59 9.99
C ILE A 337 -3.72 -27.38 10.65
N ALA A 338 -2.97 -26.29 10.82
CA ALA A 338 -3.37 -25.14 11.63
C ALA A 338 -3.21 -23.82 10.88
N ARG A 339 -4.25 -22.97 10.87
CA ARG A 339 -4.21 -21.62 10.26
C ARG A 339 -3.77 -21.63 8.78
N CYS A 340 -4.05 -22.69 8.03
CA CYS A 340 -3.71 -22.79 6.61
C CYS A 340 -4.85 -22.31 5.70
N ALA A 341 -4.50 -21.78 4.52
CA ALA A 341 -5.42 -21.20 3.55
C ALA A 341 -5.24 -21.79 2.14
N ALA A 342 -6.33 -22.20 1.48
CA ALA A 342 -6.35 -22.61 0.07
C ALA A 342 -7.38 -21.81 -0.74
N THR A 343 -7.04 -21.54 -2.01
CA THR A 343 -7.96 -20.89 -2.95
C THR A 343 -9.01 -21.88 -3.47
N GLY A 344 -8.59 -23.12 -3.75
CA GLY A 344 -9.49 -24.21 -4.11
C GLY A 344 -10.38 -24.64 -2.94
N ALA A 345 -11.50 -25.29 -3.25
CA ALA A 345 -12.42 -25.83 -2.25
C ALA A 345 -11.83 -26.97 -1.41
N THR A 346 -10.83 -27.68 -1.95
CA THR A 346 -10.06 -28.72 -1.25
C THR A 346 -8.92 -28.06 -0.47
N LEU A 347 -8.94 -28.17 0.86
CA LEU A 347 -7.82 -27.76 1.71
C LEU A 347 -6.65 -28.75 1.53
N VAL A 348 -6.92 -30.03 1.76
CA VAL A 348 -5.94 -31.12 1.69
C VAL A 348 -6.61 -32.40 1.20
N SER A 349 -6.08 -33.05 0.15
CA SER A 349 -6.43 -34.43 -0.18
C SER A 349 -5.86 -35.34 0.91
N GLY A 350 -6.71 -35.86 1.80
CA GLY A 350 -6.28 -36.50 3.05
C GLY A 350 -5.54 -37.83 2.89
N PRO A 351 -4.66 -38.18 3.86
CA PRO A 351 -3.94 -39.45 3.88
C PRO A 351 -4.85 -40.65 4.22
N THR A 352 -4.36 -41.84 3.90
CA THR A 352 -4.96 -43.11 4.36
C THR A 352 -4.58 -43.36 5.82
N ILE A 353 -5.55 -43.51 6.71
CA ILE A 353 -5.31 -43.73 8.15
C ILE A 353 -5.48 -45.22 8.47
N THR A 354 -4.40 -45.90 8.88
CA THR A 354 -4.49 -47.23 9.52
C THR A 354 -4.40 -47.10 11.04
N SER A 355 -3.57 -46.19 11.53
CA SER A 355 -3.50 -45.76 12.93
C SER A 355 -2.82 -44.38 13.05
N GLY A 356 -2.97 -43.70 14.19
CA GLY A 356 -2.53 -42.31 14.36
C GLY A 356 -3.69 -41.32 14.24
N ALA A 357 -3.39 -40.03 14.04
CA ALA A 357 -4.39 -38.95 14.08
C ALA A 357 -4.13 -37.82 13.08
N VAL A 358 -5.21 -37.18 12.61
CA VAL A 358 -5.18 -35.90 11.91
C VAL A 358 -5.88 -34.86 12.78
N SER A 359 -5.16 -33.81 13.19
CA SER A 359 -5.69 -32.69 13.99
C SER A 359 -5.74 -31.43 13.13
N VAL A 360 -6.85 -30.69 13.21
CA VAL A 360 -7.07 -29.48 12.40
C VAL A 360 -7.58 -28.31 13.24
N GLN A 361 -7.10 -27.10 12.94
CA GLN A 361 -7.49 -25.88 13.63
C GLN A 361 -7.56 -24.69 12.67
N CYS A 362 -8.68 -23.97 12.70
CA CYS A 362 -8.80 -22.64 12.11
C CYS A 362 -8.31 -22.48 10.66
N ASN A 363 -8.66 -23.41 9.77
CA ASN A 363 -8.22 -23.38 8.37
C ASN A 363 -9.27 -22.71 7.45
N ARG A 364 -8.86 -22.27 6.26
CA ARG A 364 -9.72 -21.63 5.25
C ARG A 364 -9.55 -22.32 3.88
N ALA A 365 -10.66 -22.65 3.21
CA ALA A 365 -10.65 -23.22 1.86
C ALA A 365 -11.84 -22.70 1.04
N GLY A 366 -11.66 -22.46 -0.27
CA GLY A 366 -12.72 -21.97 -1.15
C GLY A 366 -13.46 -20.75 -0.58
N GLY A 367 -12.71 -19.80 0.00
CA GLY A 367 -13.23 -18.57 0.61
C GLY A 367 -13.89 -18.71 1.99
N ARG A 368 -14.05 -19.90 2.56
CA ARG A 368 -14.72 -20.11 3.87
C ARG A 368 -13.78 -20.65 4.95
N VAL A 369 -13.99 -20.24 6.20
CA VAL A 369 -13.32 -20.84 7.38
C VAL A 369 -14.00 -22.17 7.72
N LEU A 370 -13.21 -23.20 8.02
CA LEU A 370 -13.66 -24.57 8.28
C LEU A 370 -13.78 -24.82 9.79
N ARG A 371 -15.03 -24.94 10.27
CA ARG A 371 -15.40 -25.02 11.69
C ARG A 371 -15.88 -26.42 12.12
N SER A 372 -16.40 -27.25 11.20
CA SER A 372 -16.89 -28.60 11.54
C SER A 372 -16.18 -29.73 10.78
N SER A 373 -16.21 -30.94 11.35
CA SER A 373 -15.65 -32.15 10.70
C SER A 373 -16.39 -32.53 9.41
N GLY A 374 -17.63 -32.06 9.22
CA GLY A 374 -18.34 -32.17 7.94
C GLY A 374 -17.76 -31.25 6.86
N GLU A 375 -17.39 -30.02 7.21
CA GLU A 375 -16.72 -29.09 6.32
C GLU A 375 -15.32 -29.58 5.95
N TYR A 376 -14.52 -30.03 6.92
CA TYR A 376 -13.19 -30.62 6.65
C TYR A 376 -13.29 -31.86 5.73
N ARG A 377 -14.34 -32.69 5.87
CA ARG A 377 -14.63 -33.78 4.93
C ARG A 377 -14.93 -33.29 3.52
N SER A 378 -15.71 -32.20 3.39
CA SER A 378 -15.94 -31.56 2.08
C SER A 378 -14.69 -30.92 1.49
N ALA A 379 -13.73 -30.55 2.33
CA ALA A 379 -12.43 -29.99 1.95
C ALA A 379 -11.31 -31.04 1.80
N GLY A 380 -11.66 -32.34 1.77
CA GLY A 380 -10.75 -33.45 1.43
C GLY A 380 -10.23 -34.31 2.59
N LEU A 381 -10.54 -33.97 3.85
CA LEU A 381 -10.06 -34.69 5.04
C LEU A 381 -11.16 -35.57 5.65
N SER A 382 -11.09 -36.88 5.40
CA SER A 382 -12.17 -37.85 5.71
C SER A 382 -12.52 -38.00 7.20
N SER A 383 -11.50 -37.99 8.06
CA SER A 383 -11.58 -38.12 9.52
C SER A 383 -10.56 -37.19 10.18
N VAL A 384 -11.01 -36.33 11.10
CA VAL A 384 -10.19 -35.30 11.76
C VAL A 384 -10.66 -35.04 13.19
N SER A 385 -9.72 -34.69 14.07
CA SER A 385 -10.00 -33.98 15.33
C SER A 385 -10.00 -32.48 15.06
N VAL A 386 -11.12 -31.79 15.32
CA VAL A 386 -11.25 -30.33 15.09
C VAL A 386 -11.06 -29.59 16.40
N VAL A 387 -10.12 -28.66 16.44
CA VAL A 387 -9.87 -27.76 17.58
C VAL A 387 -10.38 -26.34 17.24
N PRO A 388 -11.11 -25.65 18.14
CA PRO A 388 -11.55 -24.28 17.93
C PRO A 388 -10.41 -23.29 17.64
N CYS A 389 -10.70 -22.19 16.94
CA CYS A 389 -9.70 -21.16 16.59
C CYS A 389 -9.03 -20.49 17.80
N ASP A 390 -9.80 -20.36 18.88
CA ASP A 390 -9.47 -19.80 20.19
C ASP A 390 -8.92 -20.84 21.18
N GLY A 391 -9.06 -22.13 20.86
CA GLY A 391 -8.53 -23.23 21.66
C GLY A 391 -7.04 -23.52 21.41
N CYS A 392 -6.51 -24.49 22.14
CA CYS A 392 -5.16 -25.01 21.91
C CYS A 392 -5.11 -26.51 22.25
N ALA A 393 -4.21 -27.25 21.62
CA ALA A 393 -4.04 -28.68 21.87
C ALA A 393 -2.60 -29.13 21.61
N ALA A 394 -2.10 -30.06 22.44
CA ALA A 394 -0.76 -30.62 22.30
C ALA A 394 -0.53 -31.23 20.90
N ALA A 395 -1.54 -31.90 20.33
CA ALA A 395 -1.49 -32.49 18.98
C ALA A 395 -1.46 -31.48 17.81
N LEU A 396 -1.36 -30.17 18.10
CA LEU A 396 -1.17 -29.09 17.12
C LEU A 396 0.08 -28.25 17.43
N ALA A 397 0.43 -28.09 18.70
CA ALA A 397 1.53 -27.23 19.15
C ALA A 397 2.82 -27.98 19.54
N CYS A 398 2.75 -29.27 19.87
CA CYS A 398 3.84 -30.01 20.53
C CYS A 398 4.26 -31.26 19.76
N PHE A 399 5.56 -31.53 19.68
CA PHE A 399 6.09 -32.82 19.26
C PHE A 399 5.98 -33.85 20.38
N ASP A 400 4.98 -34.72 20.30
CA ASP A 400 4.57 -35.67 21.37
C ASP A 400 5.73 -36.48 21.97
N ALA A 401 6.61 -37.06 21.13
CA ALA A 401 7.70 -37.93 21.56
C ALA A 401 8.68 -37.24 22.55
N LEU A 402 8.85 -35.93 22.44
CA LEU A 402 9.71 -35.10 23.31
C LEU A 402 8.90 -34.19 24.25
N THR A 403 7.58 -34.36 24.35
CA THR A 403 6.70 -33.57 25.24
C THR A 403 6.50 -34.28 26.58
N ALA A 404 6.79 -33.60 27.69
CA ALA A 404 6.61 -34.11 29.05
C ALA A 404 5.20 -33.79 29.60
N SER A 405 4.70 -32.59 29.36
CA SER A 405 3.36 -32.14 29.74
C SER A 405 2.90 -30.96 28.87
N PHE A 406 1.59 -30.70 28.86
CA PHE A 406 0.98 -29.56 28.16
C PHE A 406 0.00 -28.86 29.13
N THR A 407 0.22 -27.57 29.37
CA THR A 407 -0.52 -26.75 30.34
C THR A 407 -0.55 -25.31 29.84
N ASP A 408 -1.69 -24.62 29.98
CA ASP A 408 -1.86 -23.20 29.61
C ASP A 408 -1.38 -22.88 28.18
N CYS A 409 -1.66 -23.80 27.25
CA CYS A 409 -1.23 -23.80 25.84
C CYS A 409 0.27 -23.92 25.57
N VAL A 410 1.10 -24.21 26.58
CA VAL A 410 2.56 -24.35 26.47
C VAL A 410 2.99 -25.81 26.60
N CYS A 411 3.91 -26.25 25.74
CA CYS A 411 4.55 -27.56 25.82
C CYS A 411 5.73 -27.51 26.79
N SER A 412 5.78 -28.42 27.77
CA SER A 412 6.96 -28.64 28.62
C SER A 412 7.76 -29.81 28.08
N CYS A 413 9.06 -29.65 27.85
CA CYS A 413 9.85 -30.61 27.08
C CYS A 413 10.59 -31.65 27.93
N ARG A 414 10.78 -32.84 27.37
CA ARG A 414 11.70 -33.87 27.86
C ARG A 414 13.15 -33.49 27.49
N THR A 415 14.12 -34.13 28.14
CA THR A 415 15.53 -34.04 27.76
C THR A 415 15.73 -34.39 26.28
N GLY A 416 16.18 -33.41 25.49
CA GLY A 416 16.35 -33.53 24.04
C GLY A 416 15.36 -32.71 23.20
N GLY A 417 14.25 -32.23 23.78
CA GLY A 417 13.36 -31.26 23.13
C GLY A 417 13.85 -29.82 23.29
N VAL A 418 13.65 -29.00 22.25
CA VAL A 418 14.10 -27.61 22.13
C VAL A 418 12.94 -26.73 21.64
N GLY A 419 12.84 -25.52 22.20
CA GLY A 419 11.82 -24.53 21.84
C GLY A 419 10.40 -24.90 22.28
N ASP A 420 9.47 -23.99 22.03
CA ASP A 420 8.10 -24.03 22.57
C ASP A 420 7.27 -25.25 22.07
N ALA A 421 7.69 -25.87 20.96
CA ALA A 421 7.08 -27.06 20.38
C ALA A 421 7.83 -28.38 20.73
N CYS A 422 8.86 -28.32 21.57
CA CYS A 422 9.70 -29.46 21.97
C CYS A 422 10.34 -30.24 20.81
N LEU A 423 10.81 -29.51 19.78
CA LEU A 423 11.40 -30.10 18.58
C LEU A 423 12.80 -30.67 18.86
N PRO A 424 13.27 -31.69 18.12
CA PRO A 424 14.61 -32.26 18.30
C PRO A 424 15.79 -31.30 18.05
N PHE A 425 15.56 -30.18 17.37
CA PHE A 425 16.57 -29.21 16.95
C PHE A 425 16.03 -27.79 17.06
N ASP A 426 16.94 -26.82 17.27
CA ASP A 426 16.64 -25.40 17.09
C ASP A 426 16.27 -25.10 15.63
N VAL A 427 15.01 -24.70 15.43
CA VAL A 427 14.46 -24.23 14.17
C VAL A 427 13.65 -22.96 14.43
N PRO A 428 13.51 -22.06 13.43
CA PRO A 428 12.78 -20.81 13.61
C PRO A 428 11.37 -21.06 14.13
N LEU A 429 10.96 -20.28 15.14
CA LEU A 429 9.63 -20.42 15.73
C LEU A 429 8.55 -20.28 14.66
N ALA A 430 7.52 -21.12 14.74
CA ALA A 430 6.22 -20.69 14.24
C ALA A 430 5.88 -19.41 15.01
N ARG A 431 5.69 -18.28 14.32
CA ARG A 431 5.17 -17.09 14.98
C ARG A 431 3.78 -17.45 15.49
N ALA A 432 3.68 -17.68 16.79
CA ALA A 432 2.39 -17.84 17.43
C ALA A 432 1.59 -16.57 17.14
N GLY A 433 0.54 -16.71 16.32
CA GLY A 433 -0.58 -15.77 16.30
C GLY A 433 -1.30 -15.91 17.62
N GLY A 434 -0.64 -15.45 18.69
CA GLY A 434 -1.01 -15.75 20.06
C GLY A 434 -2.42 -15.28 20.34
N GLY A 435 -3.18 -16.09 21.08
CA GLY A 435 -4.56 -15.80 21.50
C GLY A 435 -4.64 -14.63 22.49
N GLY A 436 -4.23 -13.45 22.04
CA GLY A 436 -4.24 -12.20 22.77
C GLY A 436 -5.64 -11.60 22.82
N GLY A 437 -6.57 -12.33 23.45
CA GLY A 437 -7.89 -11.83 23.85
C GLY A 437 -7.69 -10.68 24.86
N GLY A 438 -7.44 -9.48 24.34
CA GLY A 438 -6.89 -8.36 25.08
C GLY A 438 -7.44 -7.03 24.59
N ALA A 439 -8.61 -6.69 25.11
CA ALA A 439 -9.42 -5.50 24.82
C ALA A 439 -9.91 -5.38 23.35
N GLU A 440 -11.23 -5.53 23.18
CA GLU A 440 -12.01 -5.06 22.02
C GLU A 440 -12.26 -3.54 22.05
N GLY A 441 -11.66 -2.83 23.01
CA GLY A 441 -11.81 -1.38 23.17
C GLY A 441 -11.13 -0.61 22.05
N CYS A 442 -11.83 0.38 21.51
CA CYS A 442 -11.23 1.40 20.67
C CYS A 442 -10.19 2.20 21.46
N VAL A 443 -9.03 2.47 20.84
CA VAL A 443 -8.06 3.42 21.37
C VAL A 443 -8.71 4.80 21.31
N SER A 444 -8.79 5.51 22.44
CA SER A 444 -9.56 6.75 22.51
C SER A 444 -9.02 7.78 23.48
N GLY A 445 -9.22 9.07 23.15
CA GLY A 445 -8.84 10.21 23.99
C GLY A 445 -7.34 10.43 24.14
N VAL A 446 -6.53 9.89 23.22
CA VAL A 446 -5.06 9.93 23.28
C VAL A 446 -4.44 10.67 22.10
N THR A 447 -3.27 11.26 22.33
CA THR A 447 -2.39 11.78 21.27
C THR A 447 -1.26 10.79 21.04
N LEU A 448 -0.98 10.45 19.79
CA LEU A 448 0.09 9.56 19.36
C LEU A 448 1.15 10.35 18.60
N THR A 449 2.38 10.32 19.12
CA THR A 449 3.57 11.03 18.60
C THR A 449 4.67 10.09 18.11
N GLU A 450 4.37 8.79 18.03
CA GLU A 450 5.26 7.74 17.53
C GLU A 450 4.56 6.89 16.46
N SER A 451 5.35 6.23 15.61
CA SER A 451 4.83 5.35 14.55
C SER A 451 4.38 3.99 15.11
N VAL A 452 3.26 3.46 14.62
CA VAL A 452 2.63 2.23 15.14
C VAL A 452 2.17 1.33 14.00
N THR A 453 2.61 0.07 13.98
CA THR A 453 2.07 -0.96 13.09
C THR A 453 1.03 -1.82 13.83
N VAL A 454 -0.21 -1.79 13.37
CA VAL A 454 -1.33 -2.57 13.89
C VAL A 454 -1.40 -3.91 13.13
N GLY A 455 -0.94 -4.98 13.80
CA GLY A 455 -0.74 -6.29 13.17
C GLY A 455 -0.59 -7.45 14.16
N GLY A 456 -1.26 -7.37 15.30
CA GLY A 456 -1.13 -8.36 16.38
C GLY A 456 -1.99 -9.61 16.22
N GLY A 457 -2.25 -10.09 14.99
CA GLY A 457 -3.21 -11.17 14.75
C GLY A 457 -4.64 -10.84 15.18
N ARG A 458 -5.02 -9.54 15.12
CA ARG A 458 -6.33 -9.03 15.54
C ARG A 458 -7.28 -8.89 14.34
N ALA A 459 -8.56 -9.13 14.57
CA ALA A 459 -9.62 -8.87 13.59
C ALA A 459 -10.01 -7.39 13.48
N MET A 460 -9.66 -6.56 14.48
CA MET A 460 -10.12 -5.18 14.59
C MET A 460 -9.00 -4.20 14.94
N ALA A 461 -9.01 -3.06 14.26
CA ALA A 461 -8.27 -1.84 14.56
C ALA A 461 -9.28 -0.70 14.74
N CYS A 462 -9.30 -0.05 15.90
CA CYS A 462 -10.24 1.04 16.19
C CYS A 462 -9.60 2.20 16.92
N PHE A 463 -9.86 3.41 16.42
CA PHE A 463 -9.47 4.69 17.01
C PHE A 463 -10.71 5.61 17.03
N ASP A 464 -11.00 6.23 18.17
CA ASP A 464 -12.08 7.22 18.32
C ASP A 464 -11.58 8.42 19.14
N LEU A 465 -11.72 9.66 18.66
CA LEU A 465 -11.14 10.85 19.32
C LEU A 465 -9.61 10.74 19.56
N VAL A 466 -8.88 10.22 18.57
CA VAL A 466 -7.40 10.08 18.61
C VAL A 466 -6.74 11.15 17.74
N VAL A 467 -5.67 11.76 18.26
CA VAL A 467 -4.85 12.74 17.54
C VAL A 467 -3.50 12.10 17.17
N PHE A 468 -3.22 11.96 15.88
CA PHE A 468 -1.91 11.56 15.37
C PHE A 468 -1.12 12.84 15.05
N SER A 469 0.06 13.03 15.66
CA SER A 469 0.75 14.33 15.68
C SER A 469 2.22 14.23 15.30
N GLY A 470 2.60 14.97 14.25
CA GLY A 470 3.96 15.01 13.71
C GLY A 470 4.18 14.02 12.56
N PRO A 471 5.44 13.76 12.16
CA PRO A 471 5.78 12.86 11.04
C PRO A 471 5.61 11.36 11.39
N THR A 472 4.58 11.02 12.16
CA THR A 472 4.24 9.65 12.59
C THR A 472 3.59 8.86 11.47
N THR A 473 3.91 7.57 11.35
CA THR A 473 3.20 6.64 10.47
C THR A 473 2.43 5.61 11.28
N VAL A 474 1.11 5.57 11.12
CA VAL A 474 0.25 4.50 11.65
C VAL A 474 -0.12 3.57 10.51
N GLU A 475 0.33 2.32 10.59
CA GLU A 475 0.17 1.32 9.54
C GLU A 475 -0.75 0.19 9.99
N VAL A 476 -1.88 0.02 9.29
CA VAL A 476 -2.77 -1.14 9.44
C VAL A 476 -2.46 -2.12 8.30
N ASP A 477 -1.50 -3.00 8.57
CA ASP A 477 -1.07 -4.03 7.63
C ASP A 477 -2.02 -5.23 7.67
N LEU A 478 -2.83 -5.37 6.62
CA LEU A 478 -3.81 -6.43 6.48
C LEU A 478 -3.15 -7.82 6.43
N ARG A 479 -1.86 -7.95 6.08
CA ARG A 479 -1.11 -9.22 6.16
C ARG A 479 -0.97 -9.74 7.59
N LEU A 480 -1.07 -8.85 8.58
CA LEU A 480 -0.83 -9.10 9.99
C LEU A 480 -2.13 -9.08 10.84
N MET A 481 -3.28 -8.85 10.20
CA MET A 481 -4.60 -9.01 10.80
C MET A 481 -5.09 -10.48 10.74
N ASP A 482 -6.15 -10.82 11.48
CA ASP A 482 -6.60 -12.21 11.57
C ASP A 482 -7.34 -12.70 10.31
N ALA A 483 -6.62 -13.43 9.46
CA ALA A 483 -7.14 -14.05 8.24
C ALA A 483 -8.26 -15.10 8.46
N PHE A 484 -8.50 -15.51 9.71
CA PHE A 484 -9.49 -16.54 10.06
C PHE A 484 -10.70 -15.97 10.82
N ALA A 485 -10.74 -14.66 11.02
CA ALA A 485 -11.96 -13.93 11.34
C ALA A 485 -12.98 -13.97 10.18
N ASP A 486 -14.24 -13.70 10.48
CA ASP A 486 -15.31 -13.60 9.48
C ASP A 486 -15.22 -12.28 8.67
N ALA A 487 -14.76 -11.20 9.31
CA ALA A 487 -14.52 -9.88 8.75
C ALA A 487 -13.32 -9.21 9.43
N LEU A 488 -12.68 -8.24 8.76
CA LEU A 488 -11.70 -7.35 9.37
C LEU A 488 -12.25 -5.93 9.49
N ASN A 489 -12.16 -5.33 10.66
CA ASN A 489 -12.68 -3.98 10.93
C ASN A 489 -11.54 -2.98 11.10
N VAL A 490 -11.53 -1.89 10.31
CA VAL A 490 -10.58 -0.79 10.45
C VAL A 490 -11.36 0.51 10.59
N THR A 491 -11.42 1.05 11.80
CA THR A 491 -12.38 2.10 12.16
C THR A 491 -11.67 3.32 12.75
N LEU A 492 -11.91 4.49 12.15
CA LEU A 492 -11.47 5.78 12.67
C LEU A 492 -12.67 6.71 12.78
N ARG A 493 -12.87 7.26 13.98
CA ARG A 493 -13.97 8.17 14.33
C ARG A 493 -13.43 9.42 15.01
N HIS A 494 -13.88 10.61 14.60
CA HIS A 494 -13.48 11.88 15.22
C HIS A 494 -11.95 12.09 15.36
N CYS A 495 -11.16 11.41 14.53
CA CYS A 495 -9.71 11.40 14.62
C CYS A 495 -9.11 12.61 13.91
N VAL A 496 -7.97 13.08 14.40
CA VAL A 496 -7.21 14.19 13.80
C VAL A 496 -5.84 13.69 13.34
N LEU A 497 -5.52 13.90 12.06
CA LEU A 497 -4.20 13.69 11.49
C LEU A 497 -3.51 15.06 11.37
N ALA A 498 -2.45 15.31 12.15
CA ALA A 498 -1.85 16.64 12.28
C ALA A 498 -0.34 16.64 12.03
N GLY A 499 0.16 17.68 11.35
CA GLY A 499 1.60 17.96 11.28
C GLY A 499 2.42 16.93 10.49
N GLY A 500 1.86 16.39 9.41
CA GLY A 500 2.54 15.42 8.55
C GLY A 500 2.18 13.94 8.78
N ALA A 501 1.28 13.64 9.72
CA ALA A 501 0.94 12.28 10.11
C ALA A 501 0.37 11.45 8.95
N GLN A 502 0.83 10.21 8.80
CA GLN A 502 0.41 9.28 7.76
C GLN A 502 -0.39 8.10 8.32
N LEU A 503 -1.58 7.87 7.76
CA LEU A 503 -2.37 6.65 8.02
C LEU A 503 -2.25 5.73 6.81
N ARG A 504 -1.53 4.61 6.94
CA ARG A 504 -1.35 3.61 5.88
C ARG A 504 -2.24 2.41 6.14
N ILE A 505 -3.04 1.99 5.17
CA ILE A 505 -3.89 0.77 5.25
C ILE A 505 -3.64 -0.06 4.00
N GLY A 506 -3.47 -1.38 4.13
CA GLY A 506 -3.32 -2.28 2.98
C GLY A 506 -2.25 -3.35 3.14
N GLY A 507 -1.40 -3.52 2.13
CA GLY A 507 -0.23 -4.41 2.16
C GLY A 507 -0.37 -5.74 1.39
N LEU A 508 -1.56 -6.04 0.86
CA LEU A 508 -1.85 -7.33 0.21
C LEU A 508 -1.53 -7.34 -1.29
N SER A 509 -1.07 -8.51 -1.77
CA SER A 509 -1.07 -8.89 -3.19
C SER A 509 -2.49 -9.22 -3.67
N GLU A 510 -2.75 -9.12 -4.98
CA GLU A 510 -4.07 -9.49 -5.56
C GLU A 510 -4.40 -10.98 -5.35
N SER A 511 -3.37 -11.83 -5.22
CA SER A 511 -3.49 -13.24 -4.90
C SER A 511 -3.92 -13.44 -3.44
N ARG A 512 -3.18 -12.88 -2.46
CA ARG A 512 -3.52 -13.01 -1.03
C ARG A 512 -4.86 -12.35 -0.67
N ALA A 513 -5.22 -11.26 -1.32
CA ALA A 513 -6.51 -10.59 -1.14
C ALA A 513 -7.74 -11.47 -1.48
N ARG A 514 -7.58 -12.51 -2.31
CA ARG A 514 -8.66 -13.48 -2.60
C ARG A 514 -8.82 -14.56 -1.50
N LEU A 515 -7.85 -14.68 -0.60
CA LEU A 515 -7.90 -15.57 0.57
C LEU A 515 -8.29 -14.84 1.85
N MET A 516 -7.96 -13.56 1.97
CA MET A 516 -8.31 -12.75 3.14
C MET A 516 -9.84 -12.61 3.32
N PRO A 517 -10.34 -12.57 4.57
CA PRO A 517 -11.70 -12.11 4.85
C PRO A 517 -11.92 -10.68 4.36
N HIS A 518 -13.18 -10.35 4.08
CA HIS A 518 -13.60 -9.02 3.66
C HIS A 518 -13.27 -7.96 4.74
N VAL A 519 -12.83 -6.79 4.30
CA VAL A 519 -12.43 -5.67 5.17
C VAL A 519 -13.51 -4.59 5.16
N LEU A 520 -13.86 -4.10 6.34
CA LEU A 520 -14.72 -2.94 6.56
C LEU A 520 -13.85 -1.79 7.09
N VAL A 521 -13.33 -0.98 6.17
CA VAL A 521 -12.64 0.28 6.49
C VAL A 521 -13.69 1.39 6.60
N ASN A 522 -13.76 2.07 7.73
CA ASN A 522 -14.74 3.13 7.98
C ASN A 522 -14.07 4.33 8.67
N LEU A 523 -13.96 5.43 7.92
CA LEU A 523 -13.32 6.68 8.30
C LEU A 523 -14.43 7.76 8.36
N THR A 524 -14.90 8.09 9.56
CA THR A 524 -16.01 9.03 9.77
C THR A 524 -15.62 10.19 10.67
N ASN A 525 -16.04 11.40 10.30
CA ASN A 525 -15.72 12.63 11.02
C ASN A 525 -14.20 12.82 11.20
N VAL A 526 -13.38 12.37 10.24
CA VAL A 526 -11.91 12.48 10.30
C VAL A 526 -11.50 13.88 9.84
N THR A 527 -10.60 14.50 10.60
CA THR A 527 -10.00 15.79 10.25
C THR A 527 -8.52 15.57 9.90
N SER A 528 -8.04 16.20 8.82
CA SER A 528 -6.60 16.22 8.52
C SER A 528 -6.10 17.66 8.34
N LEU A 529 -4.97 17.95 8.96
CA LEU A 529 -4.19 19.18 8.90
C LEU A 529 -2.75 18.78 8.57
N GLU A 530 -2.41 18.79 7.29
CA GLU A 530 -1.12 18.34 6.72
C GLU A 530 -0.85 16.82 6.80
N GLY A 531 -1.83 16.03 7.27
CA GLY A 531 -1.76 14.58 7.29
C GLY A 531 -2.30 13.91 6.01
N THR A 532 -1.84 12.69 5.74
CA THR A 532 -2.11 11.94 4.50
C THR A 532 -2.64 10.54 4.80
N ILE A 533 -3.77 10.16 4.18
CA ILE A 533 -4.29 8.79 4.20
C ILE A 533 -3.73 8.04 2.98
N VAL A 534 -3.20 6.85 3.16
CA VAL A 534 -2.57 6.02 2.11
C VAL A 534 -3.22 4.65 2.07
N LEU A 535 -3.87 4.31 0.97
CA LEU A 535 -4.40 2.98 0.71
C LEU A 535 -3.52 2.28 -0.32
N HIS A 536 -3.06 1.06 -0.05
CA HIS A 536 -2.06 0.42 -0.90
C HIS A 536 -2.24 -1.09 -1.11
N GLY A 537 -1.99 -1.55 -2.34
CA GLY A 537 -2.18 -2.94 -2.75
C GLY A 537 -3.65 -3.34 -2.96
N ALA A 538 -3.95 -4.63 -2.86
CA ALA A 538 -5.28 -5.16 -3.14
C ALA A 538 -6.21 -5.19 -1.93
N MET A 539 -7.45 -4.75 -2.12
CA MET A 539 -8.52 -4.92 -1.13
C MET A 539 -9.12 -6.32 -1.25
N PRO A 540 -9.37 -7.04 -0.14
CA PRO A 540 -9.99 -8.36 -0.17
C PRO A 540 -11.37 -8.39 -0.82
N GLN A 541 -11.78 -9.55 -1.33
CA GLN A 541 -13.07 -9.66 -2.01
C GLN A 541 -14.24 -9.29 -1.10
N HIS A 542 -15.23 -8.59 -1.66
CA HIS A 542 -16.42 -8.10 -0.96
C HIS A 542 -16.17 -7.07 0.18
N SER A 543 -14.99 -6.45 0.20
CA SER A 543 -14.66 -5.38 1.14
C SER A 543 -15.48 -4.09 0.92
N SER A 544 -15.50 -3.24 1.94
CA SER A 544 -16.06 -1.89 1.92
C SER A 544 -15.06 -0.91 2.52
N VAL A 545 -14.82 0.20 1.82
CA VAL A 545 -14.01 1.34 2.27
C VAL A 545 -14.87 2.59 2.22
N LEU A 546 -15.16 3.17 3.39
CA LEU A 546 -15.98 4.37 3.54
C LEU A 546 -15.13 5.52 4.10
N LEU A 547 -15.16 6.67 3.43
CA LEU A 547 -14.69 7.96 3.94
C LEU A 547 -15.87 8.93 3.91
N ALA A 548 -16.37 9.33 5.09
CA ALA A 548 -17.60 10.10 5.20
C ALA A 548 -17.50 11.27 6.20
N ASN A 549 -18.25 12.34 5.93
CA ASN A 549 -18.39 13.50 6.81
C ASN A 549 -17.03 14.12 7.25
N SER A 550 -15.99 14.01 6.42
CA SER A 550 -14.59 14.26 6.82
C SER A 550 -14.01 15.51 6.15
N THR A 551 -13.15 16.25 6.85
CA THR A 551 -12.47 17.45 6.34
C THR A 551 -10.97 17.19 6.28
N LEU A 552 -10.41 17.01 5.08
CA LEU A 552 -9.00 16.72 4.88
C LEU A 552 -8.30 17.90 4.18
N ARG A 553 -7.27 18.47 4.81
CA ARG A 553 -6.44 19.54 4.26
C ARG A 553 -4.96 19.14 4.32
N ALA A 554 -4.24 19.38 3.24
CA ALA A 554 -2.78 19.28 3.20
C ALA A 554 -2.18 20.29 2.21
N THR A 555 -0.88 20.52 2.34
CA THR A 555 -0.07 21.37 1.49
C THR A 555 1.20 20.65 1.02
N VAL A 556 1.82 21.17 -0.03
CA VAL A 556 3.07 20.63 -0.61
C VAL A 556 4.24 20.64 0.38
N ASP A 557 4.24 21.58 1.33
CA ASP A 557 5.33 21.76 2.31
C ASP A 557 5.03 21.07 3.65
N GLY A 558 3.76 21.00 4.06
CA GLY A 558 3.34 20.32 5.29
C GLY A 558 3.25 18.80 5.17
N SER A 559 2.80 18.26 4.03
CA SER A 559 2.71 16.81 3.83
C SER A 559 4.10 16.16 3.83
N GLN A 560 4.23 15.07 4.58
CA GLN A 560 5.47 14.26 4.64
C GLN A 560 5.41 13.04 3.71
N TYR A 561 4.46 12.99 2.78
CA TYR A 561 4.36 11.90 1.81
C TYR A 561 5.45 12.02 0.72
N VAL A 562 6.20 10.94 0.50
CA VAL A 562 7.25 10.85 -0.53
C VAL A 562 6.77 9.90 -1.65
N PRO A 563 6.69 10.36 -2.92
CA PRO A 563 6.29 9.50 -4.04
C PRO A 563 7.21 8.29 -4.22
N THR A 564 6.61 7.11 -4.30
CA THR A 564 7.27 5.82 -4.54
C THR A 564 7.48 5.54 -6.04
N THR A 565 6.79 6.27 -6.92
CA THR A 565 6.92 6.12 -8.38
C THR A 565 8.34 6.43 -8.84
N ARG A 566 8.96 5.48 -9.55
CA ARG A 566 10.35 5.60 -10.03
C ARG A 566 10.54 6.87 -10.88
N GLY A 567 11.62 7.58 -10.63
CA GLY A 567 11.93 8.87 -11.26
C GLY A 567 11.17 10.08 -10.67
N HIS A 568 10.17 9.87 -9.82
CA HIS A 568 9.32 10.96 -9.28
C HIS A 568 9.57 11.27 -7.80
N ALA A 569 10.41 10.50 -7.10
CA ALA A 569 10.76 10.72 -5.69
C ALA A 569 11.43 12.08 -5.36
N GLY A 570 11.83 12.86 -6.38
CA GLY A 570 12.32 14.23 -6.22
C GLY A 570 11.22 15.30 -6.19
N PHE A 571 9.97 14.97 -6.53
CA PHE A 571 8.83 15.89 -6.46
C PHE A 571 8.14 15.78 -5.09
N ARG A 572 7.81 16.93 -4.50
CA ARG A 572 6.86 17.00 -3.38
C ARG A 572 5.46 17.28 -3.93
N TYR A 573 4.49 16.59 -3.35
CA TYR A 573 3.06 16.83 -3.54
C TYR A 573 2.43 16.95 -2.15
N GLY A 574 1.26 17.60 -2.04
CA GLY A 574 0.51 17.71 -0.78
C GLY A 574 -0.74 16.83 -0.68
N PRO A 575 -0.69 15.50 -0.90
CA PRO A 575 -1.89 14.69 -0.97
C PRO A 575 -2.56 14.51 0.41
N VAL A 576 -3.88 14.61 0.42
CA VAL A 576 -4.70 14.18 1.57
C VAL A 576 -5.06 12.70 1.48
N LEU A 577 -5.11 12.16 0.26
CA LEU A 577 -5.34 10.74 -0.03
C LEU A 577 -4.31 10.25 -1.07
N VAL A 578 -3.78 9.05 -0.86
CA VAL A 578 -2.95 8.35 -1.84
C VAL A 578 -3.54 6.97 -2.11
N LEU A 579 -3.66 6.62 -3.39
CA LEU A 579 -4.09 5.32 -3.88
C LEU A 579 -2.90 4.66 -4.59
N ASP A 580 -2.20 3.77 -3.88
CA ASP A 580 -0.90 3.22 -4.25
C ASP A 580 -1.02 1.76 -4.70
N GLY A 581 -1.17 1.55 -6.01
CA GLY A 581 -1.37 0.23 -6.63
C GLY A 581 -2.74 -0.38 -6.30
N VAL A 582 -3.74 0.45 -5.97
CA VAL A 582 -5.02 0.00 -5.41
C VAL A 582 -5.80 -0.88 -6.39
N ARG A 583 -6.12 -2.09 -5.93
CA ARG A 583 -6.96 -3.08 -6.65
C ARG A 583 -8.23 -3.32 -5.87
N LEU A 584 -9.37 -2.86 -6.38
CA LEU A 584 -10.69 -3.17 -5.86
C LEU A 584 -11.20 -4.43 -6.55
N LEU A 585 -11.52 -5.46 -5.75
CA LEU A 585 -12.00 -6.77 -6.21
C LEU A 585 -13.38 -7.02 -5.59
N SER A 586 -14.46 -6.91 -6.37
CA SER A 586 -15.84 -6.92 -5.85
C SER A 586 -16.04 -6.01 -4.62
N THR A 587 -15.28 -4.91 -4.55
CA THR A 587 -15.11 -4.05 -3.38
C THR A 587 -15.83 -2.73 -3.61
N ARG A 588 -16.44 -2.18 -2.56
CA ARG A 588 -17.01 -0.82 -2.58
C ARG A 588 -16.03 0.16 -1.98
N PHE A 589 -15.60 1.16 -2.75
CA PHE A 589 -14.94 2.36 -2.24
C PHE A 589 -15.92 3.53 -2.35
N VAL A 590 -16.19 4.20 -1.23
CA VAL A 590 -17.21 5.24 -1.09
C VAL A 590 -16.61 6.44 -0.37
N MET A 591 -16.60 7.59 -1.03
CA MET A 591 -16.31 8.89 -0.43
C MET A 591 -17.57 9.75 -0.48
N THR A 592 -18.00 10.32 0.65
CA THR A 592 -19.26 11.08 0.71
C THR A 592 -19.26 12.21 1.72
N ARG A 593 -19.97 13.31 1.42
CA ARG A 593 -20.14 14.48 2.32
C ARG A 593 -18.83 14.99 2.91
N SER A 594 -17.76 15.00 2.12
CA SER A 594 -16.40 15.26 2.60
C SER A 594 -15.74 16.38 1.81
N THR A 595 -14.92 17.16 2.50
CA THR A 595 -14.21 18.33 1.97
C THR A 595 -12.72 18.00 1.89
N LEU A 596 -12.11 18.12 0.70
CA LEU A 596 -10.73 17.73 0.45
C LEU A 596 -9.96 18.89 -0.21
N VAL A 597 -8.95 19.43 0.49
CA VAL A 597 -8.26 20.67 0.15
C VAL A 597 -6.75 20.46 0.00
N CYS A 598 -6.17 20.94 -1.10
CA CYS A 598 -4.75 20.84 -1.42
C CYS A 598 -4.15 22.24 -1.72
N GLY A 599 -3.23 22.71 -0.87
CA GLY A 599 -2.53 23.99 -1.04
C GLY A 599 -1.09 23.88 -1.56
N GLY A 600 -0.68 24.81 -2.44
CA GLY A 600 0.68 24.89 -2.98
C GLY A 600 0.75 24.74 -4.51
N VAL A 601 1.96 24.82 -5.08
CA VAL A 601 2.16 24.87 -6.54
C VAL A 601 2.02 23.48 -7.20
N LEU A 602 2.60 22.45 -6.60
CA LEU A 602 2.54 21.05 -7.09
C LEU A 602 1.50 20.23 -6.33
N CYS A 603 0.27 20.73 -6.21
CA CYS A 603 -0.76 20.07 -5.44
C CYS A 603 -1.56 19.03 -6.24
N ALA A 604 -1.81 17.89 -5.61
CA ALA A 604 -2.70 16.83 -6.07
C ALA A 604 -3.46 16.30 -4.85
N VAL A 605 -4.78 16.52 -4.79
CA VAL A 605 -5.62 16.13 -3.63
C VAL A 605 -5.53 14.62 -3.39
N ILE A 606 -5.67 13.87 -4.48
CA ILE A 606 -5.57 12.42 -4.56
C ILE A 606 -4.39 12.08 -5.47
N LEU A 607 -3.31 11.53 -4.91
CA LEU A 607 -2.19 11.00 -5.69
C LEU A 607 -2.46 9.53 -6.00
N VAL A 608 -2.27 9.11 -7.26
CA VAL A 608 -2.46 7.71 -7.70
C VAL A 608 -1.13 7.16 -8.18
N GLU A 609 -0.49 6.36 -7.34
CA GLU A 609 0.76 5.68 -7.67
C GLU A 609 0.48 4.25 -8.13
N ARG A 610 1.31 3.70 -9.01
CA ARG A 610 1.26 2.29 -9.50
C ARG A 610 -0.08 1.81 -10.09
N GLY A 611 -1.03 2.71 -10.33
CA GLY A 611 -2.31 2.51 -11.01
C GLY A 611 -3.50 2.21 -10.08
N LEU A 612 -4.68 2.64 -10.50
CA LEU A 612 -5.96 2.35 -9.84
C LEU A 612 -6.78 1.37 -10.72
N SER A 613 -7.22 0.26 -10.12
CA SER A 613 -8.00 -0.77 -10.81
C SER A 613 -9.28 -1.09 -10.04
N VAL A 614 -10.42 -0.98 -10.71
CA VAL A 614 -11.78 -1.21 -10.19
C VAL A 614 -12.37 -2.38 -10.96
N ASN A 615 -12.37 -3.59 -10.39
CA ASN A 615 -12.64 -4.84 -11.12
C ASN A 615 -13.61 -5.79 -10.40
N LEU A 616 -14.20 -6.73 -11.14
CA LEU A 616 -15.11 -7.78 -10.63
C LEU A 616 -16.36 -7.21 -9.96
N SER A 617 -17.12 -6.36 -10.65
CA SER A 617 -18.26 -5.60 -10.09
C SER A 617 -17.92 -4.77 -8.85
N SER A 618 -16.72 -4.18 -8.82
CA SER A 618 -16.36 -3.18 -7.82
C SER A 618 -17.02 -1.84 -8.10
N VAL A 619 -17.08 -1.00 -7.07
CA VAL A 619 -17.57 0.38 -7.15
C VAL A 619 -16.51 1.32 -6.60
N PHE A 620 -16.18 2.38 -7.33
CA PHE A 620 -15.51 3.57 -6.81
C PHE A 620 -16.49 4.75 -6.93
N TYR A 621 -16.91 5.30 -5.80
CA TYR A 621 -17.97 6.29 -5.71
C TYR A 621 -17.53 7.54 -4.94
N MET A 622 -17.77 8.72 -5.51
CA MET A 622 -17.63 10.01 -4.85
C MET A 622 -18.97 10.75 -4.96
N ASP A 623 -19.55 11.14 -3.83
CA ASP A 623 -20.87 11.78 -3.77
C ASP A 623 -20.88 12.97 -2.81
N ASN A 624 -21.47 14.10 -3.21
CA ASN A 624 -21.57 15.30 -2.38
C ASN A 624 -20.21 15.70 -1.75
N CYS A 625 -19.15 15.67 -2.55
CA CYS A 625 -17.79 15.99 -2.12
C CYS A 625 -17.36 17.37 -2.65
N ALA A 626 -16.78 18.19 -1.77
CA ALA A 626 -16.17 19.47 -2.11
C ALA A 626 -14.66 19.27 -2.25
N VAL A 627 -14.10 19.51 -3.44
CA VAL A 627 -12.69 19.17 -3.73
C VAL A 627 -11.96 20.36 -4.32
N MET A 628 -10.87 20.79 -3.67
CA MET A 628 -10.26 22.09 -3.91
C MET A 628 -8.73 21.97 -4.05
N SER A 629 -8.17 22.49 -5.13
CA SER A 629 -6.74 22.42 -5.45
C SER A 629 -6.29 23.65 -6.25
N ARG A 630 -4.99 23.94 -6.28
CA ARG A 630 -4.41 24.92 -7.23
C ARG A 630 -4.01 24.29 -8.57
N THR A 631 -3.83 22.97 -8.66
CA THR A 631 -3.33 22.29 -9.87
C THR A 631 -4.06 21.01 -10.25
N HIS A 632 -4.07 19.97 -9.40
CA HIS A 632 -4.72 18.68 -9.73
C HIS A 632 -5.67 18.20 -8.63
N VAL A 633 -6.72 17.47 -9.01
CA VAL A 633 -7.61 16.72 -8.11
C VAL A 633 -7.14 15.28 -7.98
N MET A 634 -7.09 14.52 -9.08
CA MET A 634 -6.46 13.20 -9.16
C MET A 634 -5.24 13.27 -10.07
N HIS A 635 -4.06 12.86 -9.60
CA HIS A 635 -2.85 12.86 -10.41
C HIS A 635 -2.12 11.52 -10.36
N ALA A 636 -1.94 10.90 -11.53
CA ALA A 636 -1.27 9.62 -11.72
C ALA A 636 -0.08 9.78 -12.70
N PRO A 637 1.08 10.28 -12.25
CA PRO A 637 2.13 10.81 -13.13
C PRO A 637 2.70 9.81 -14.14
N ALA A 638 2.67 8.50 -13.81
CA ALA A 638 3.07 7.41 -14.69
C ALA A 638 2.13 6.20 -14.53
N SER A 639 0.83 6.43 -14.38
CA SER A 639 -0.12 5.39 -13.96
C SER A 639 -1.53 5.58 -14.53
N GLY A 640 -2.22 4.47 -14.79
CA GLY A 640 -3.54 4.46 -15.45
C GLY A 640 -4.70 4.14 -14.53
N LEU A 641 -5.91 4.41 -15.03
CA LEU A 641 -7.19 4.00 -14.46
C LEU A 641 -7.78 2.85 -15.28
N ARG A 642 -8.16 1.75 -14.62
CA ARG A 642 -8.82 0.60 -15.26
C ARG A 642 -10.11 0.26 -14.54
N VAL A 643 -11.24 0.32 -15.24
CA VAL A 643 -12.58 -0.05 -14.74
C VAL A 643 -13.05 -1.26 -15.54
N GLY A 644 -13.17 -2.43 -14.92
CA GLY A 644 -13.29 -3.71 -15.62
C GLY A 644 -14.34 -4.67 -15.04
N GLY A 645 -14.86 -5.56 -15.88
CA GLY A 645 -15.68 -6.69 -15.46
C GLY A 645 -16.94 -6.28 -14.68
N GLY A 646 -17.81 -5.50 -15.31
CA GLY A 646 -19.09 -5.05 -14.73
C GLY A 646 -18.94 -4.06 -13.57
N SER A 647 -17.84 -3.30 -13.51
CA SER A 647 -17.56 -2.36 -12.42
C SER A 647 -18.04 -0.93 -12.72
N VAL A 648 -18.13 -0.10 -11.67
CA VAL A 648 -18.55 1.31 -11.79
C VAL A 648 -17.50 2.24 -11.16
N PHE A 649 -17.08 3.26 -11.91
CA PHE A 649 -16.42 4.45 -11.37
C PHE A 649 -17.36 5.64 -11.57
N SER A 650 -17.66 6.38 -10.50
CA SER A 650 -18.76 7.34 -10.52
C SER A 650 -18.50 8.54 -9.60
N ILE A 651 -18.60 9.75 -10.15
CA ILE A 651 -18.58 11.02 -9.42
C ILE A 651 -19.99 11.64 -9.54
N GLN A 652 -20.62 11.96 -8.41
CA GLN A 652 -21.97 12.52 -8.35
C GLN A 652 -22.07 13.70 -7.37
N ASN A 653 -23.02 14.61 -7.62
CA ASN A 653 -23.42 15.71 -6.71
C ASN A 653 -22.27 16.57 -6.15
N SER A 654 -21.11 16.60 -6.82
CA SER A 654 -19.85 17.10 -6.27
C SER A 654 -19.48 18.47 -6.81
N SER A 655 -18.67 19.23 -6.07
CA SER A 655 -18.16 20.54 -6.48
C SER A 655 -16.63 20.52 -6.47
N TRP A 656 -16.01 20.66 -7.64
CA TRP A 656 -14.56 20.55 -7.82
C TRP A 656 -13.97 21.87 -8.33
N SER A 657 -12.96 22.39 -7.64
CA SER A 657 -12.22 23.61 -8.02
C SER A 657 -10.73 23.30 -8.19
N ALA A 658 -10.22 23.49 -9.40
CA ALA A 658 -8.80 23.41 -9.74
C ALA A 658 -8.44 24.47 -10.82
N PRO A 659 -8.50 25.77 -10.49
CA PRO A 659 -8.43 26.87 -11.45
C PRO A 659 -6.98 27.21 -11.86
N SER A 660 -6.32 26.31 -12.59
CA SER A 660 -4.97 26.55 -13.11
C SER A 660 -4.99 27.36 -14.42
N ARG A 661 -4.05 28.30 -14.56
CA ARG A 661 -3.75 29.03 -15.81
C ARG A 661 -2.61 28.39 -16.62
N GLU A 662 -2.05 27.28 -16.16
CA GLU A 662 -0.99 26.56 -16.87
C GLU A 662 -1.55 25.54 -17.87
N TYR A 663 -0.87 25.41 -19.01
CA TYR A 663 -1.17 24.42 -20.03
C TYR A 663 -0.93 22.99 -19.50
N TYR A 664 -1.76 22.02 -19.93
CA TYR A 664 -1.73 20.62 -19.47
C TYR A 664 -1.97 20.37 -17.96
N LYS A 665 -2.47 21.33 -17.18
CA LYS A 665 -2.95 21.09 -15.80
C LYS A 665 -4.42 20.69 -15.77
N GLY A 666 -4.68 19.38 -15.90
CA GLY A 666 -6.01 18.78 -15.76
C GLY A 666 -6.38 18.46 -14.31
N ALA A 667 -7.68 18.35 -14.01
CA ALA A 667 -8.16 17.94 -12.69
C ALA A 667 -7.87 16.46 -12.42
N CYS A 668 -8.23 15.56 -13.34
CA CYS A 668 -7.84 14.16 -13.35
C CYS A 668 -6.80 13.93 -14.45
N VAL A 669 -5.57 13.58 -14.09
CA VAL A 669 -4.48 13.30 -15.04
C VAL A 669 -4.01 11.86 -14.88
N PHE A 670 -4.17 11.04 -15.93
CA PHE A 670 -3.74 9.64 -15.97
C PHE A 670 -2.85 9.36 -17.19
N GLY A 671 -2.09 8.27 -17.15
CA GLY A 671 -1.43 7.69 -18.33
C GLY A 671 -2.46 7.14 -19.32
N ASP A 672 -3.00 5.95 -19.03
CA ASP A 672 -4.07 5.35 -19.83
C ASP A 672 -5.37 5.24 -19.02
N VAL A 673 -6.50 5.45 -19.67
CA VAL A 673 -7.84 5.19 -19.11
C VAL A 673 -8.51 4.08 -19.92
N ALA A 674 -8.90 3.00 -19.25
CA ALA A 674 -9.61 1.88 -19.88
C ALA A 674 -10.90 1.53 -19.11
N VAL A 675 -12.01 1.43 -19.83
CA VAL A 675 -13.32 1.00 -19.31
C VAL A 675 -13.78 -0.19 -20.15
N ASP A 676 -13.87 -1.38 -19.55
CA ASP A 676 -14.00 -2.64 -20.30
C ASP A 676 -14.91 -3.68 -19.62
N GLY A 677 -15.42 -4.64 -20.41
CA GLY A 677 -16.22 -5.77 -19.94
C GLY A 677 -17.53 -5.34 -19.29
N GLY A 678 -18.33 -4.52 -19.98
CA GLY A 678 -19.63 -4.04 -19.51
C GLY A 678 -19.56 -3.13 -18.28
N SER A 679 -18.50 -2.31 -18.17
CA SER A 679 -18.28 -1.40 -17.04
C SER A 679 -18.76 0.02 -17.33
N VAL A 680 -18.88 0.86 -16.29
CA VAL A 680 -19.34 2.26 -16.41
C VAL A 680 -18.33 3.22 -15.80
N LEU A 681 -18.03 4.31 -16.52
CA LEU A 681 -17.35 5.50 -16.01
C LEU A 681 -18.30 6.70 -16.17
N GLN A 682 -18.76 7.28 -15.07
CA GLN A 682 -19.76 8.35 -15.10
C GLN A 682 -19.42 9.58 -14.24
N VAL A 683 -19.82 10.75 -14.74
CA VAL A 683 -19.79 12.04 -14.03
C VAL A 683 -21.19 12.66 -14.13
N VAL A 684 -21.85 12.86 -13.00
CA VAL A 684 -23.30 13.14 -12.93
C VAL A 684 -23.62 14.30 -11.97
N SER A 685 -24.50 15.22 -12.38
CA SER A 685 -25.09 16.28 -11.55
C SER A 685 -24.06 17.07 -10.71
N SER A 686 -22.87 17.31 -11.27
CA SER A 686 -21.70 17.88 -10.56
C SER A 686 -21.19 19.17 -11.20
N THR A 687 -20.48 20.00 -10.42
CA THR A 687 -19.99 21.31 -10.84
C THR A 687 -18.46 21.38 -10.82
N PHE A 688 -17.85 21.98 -11.84
CA PHE A 688 -16.42 21.92 -12.08
C PHE A 688 -15.86 23.30 -12.48
N ARG A 689 -15.01 23.90 -11.63
CA ARG A 689 -14.29 25.17 -11.86
C ARG A 689 -12.81 24.90 -12.11
N LEU A 690 -12.42 24.67 -13.37
CA LEU A 690 -11.14 24.06 -13.72
C LEU A 690 -10.25 24.96 -14.60
N GLY A 691 -8.99 24.58 -14.70
CA GLY A 691 -8.04 25.06 -15.69
C GLY A 691 -8.23 24.39 -17.05
N PHE A 692 -7.32 23.48 -17.38
CA PHE A 692 -7.18 22.96 -18.73
C PHE A 692 -8.17 21.84 -19.09
N ALA A 693 -8.34 20.83 -18.23
CA ALA A 693 -9.20 19.68 -18.51
C ALA A 693 -9.88 19.11 -17.25
N MET A 694 -11.05 18.48 -17.38
CA MET A 694 -11.61 17.63 -16.32
C MET A 694 -10.88 16.29 -16.29
N LEU A 695 -10.92 15.51 -17.37
CA LEU A 695 -10.13 14.29 -17.55
C LEU A 695 -9.05 14.52 -18.61
N MET A 696 -7.81 14.14 -18.31
CA MET A 696 -6.68 14.14 -19.23
C MET A 696 -5.99 12.78 -19.23
N ALA A 697 -5.74 12.24 -20.43
CA ALA A 697 -5.09 10.94 -20.62
C ALA A 697 -4.21 10.89 -21.88
N SER A 698 -3.22 10.00 -21.91
CA SER A 698 -2.50 9.63 -23.14
C SER A 698 -3.38 8.79 -24.08
N THR A 699 -4.14 7.84 -23.52
CA THR A 699 -5.14 7.05 -24.26
C THR A 699 -6.45 6.88 -23.47
N LEU A 700 -7.55 6.72 -24.19
CA LEU A 700 -8.88 6.41 -23.67
C LEU A 700 -9.48 5.25 -24.48
N THR A 701 -9.65 4.10 -23.85
CA THR A 701 -10.31 2.93 -24.45
C THR A 701 -11.62 2.61 -23.72
N VAL A 702 -12.71 2.45 -24.48
CA VAL A 702 -14.01 1.99 -23.97
C VAL A 702 -14.44 0.77 -24.78
N ALA A 703 -14.46 -0.42 -24.17
CA ALA A 703 -14.58 -1.71 -24.85
C ALA A 703 -15.54 -2.67 -24.13
N GLY A 704 -15.83 -3.82 -24.75
CA GLY A 704 -16.66 -4.87 -24.15
C GLY A 704 -18.09 -4.45 -23.80
N GLY A 705 -18.70 -3.52 -24.56
CA GLY A 705 -20.05 -3.00 -24.27
C GLY A 705 -20.11 -2.04 -23.07
N SER A 706 -19.03 -1.32 -22.78
CA SER A 706 -18.93 -0.39 -21.64
C SER A 706 -19.52 0.99 -21.95
N TRP A 707 -19.74 1.79 -20.91
CA TRP A 707 -20.45 3.08 -21.00
C TRP A 707 -19.65 4.22 -20.35
N LEU A 708 -19.45 5.31 -21.11
CA LEU A 708 -18.88 6.58 -20.64
C LEU A 708 -20.00 7.63 -20.57
N VAL A 709 -20.21 8.26 -19.41
CA VAL A 709 -21.37 9.14 -19.18
C VAL A 709 -20.96 10.49 -18.60
N HIS A 710 -21.46 11.55 -19.21
CA HIS A 710 -21.43 12.91 -18.65
C HIS A 710 -22.87 13.43 -18.65
N ARG A 711 -23.47 13.62 -17.48
CA ARG A 711 -24.88 13.96 -17.29
C ARG A 711 -25.06 15.15 -16.35
N GLU A 712 -25.88 16.14 -16.72
CA GLU A 712 -26.36 17.21 -15.80
C GLU A 712 -25.25 18.05 -15.13
N ASN A 713 -24.05 18.11 -15.71
CA ASN A 713 -22.92 18.80 -15.10
C ASN A 713 -22.79 20.26 -15.57
N GLU A 714 -22.29 21.15 -14.70
CA GLU A 714 -21.74 22.44 -15.10
C GLU A 714 -20.21 22.37 -15.18
N PHE A 715 -19.66 22.50 -16.39
CA PHE A 715 -18.23 22.51 -16.64
C PHE A 715 -17.76 23.93 -17.00
N ARG A 716 -16.96 24.56 -16.14
CA ARG A 716 -16.12 25.74 -16.44
C ARG A 716 -14.69 25.25 -16.70
N THR A 717 -14.39 24.91 -17.95
CA THR A 717 -13.11 24.27 -18.33
C THR A 717 -12.81 24.48 -19.81
N THR A 718 -11.55 24.34 -20.22
CA THR A 718 -11.18 24.34 -21.65
C THR A 718 -11.57 23.04 -22.34
N TYR A 719 -11.38 21.89 -21.69
CA TYR A 719 -11.79 20.56 -22.18
C TYR A 719 -12.48 19.72 -21.10
N VAL A 720 -13.52 18.95 -21.45
CA VAL A 720 -14.02 17.91 -20.52
C VAL A 720 -13.12 16.68 -20.56
N VAL A 721 -12.78 16.17 -21.75
CA VAL A 721 -11.93 14.98 -21.95
C VAL A 721 -10.80 15.28 -22.94
N HIS A 722 -9.61 15.62 -22.44
CA HIS A 722 -8.42 15.86 -23.27
C HIS A 722 -7.58 14.57 -23.41
N VAL A 723 -7.59 13.98 -24.61
CA VAL A 723 -6.67 12.88 -24.96
C VAL A 723 -5.48 13.43 -25.74
N ALA A 724 -4.26 13.05 -25.35
CA ALA A 724 -3.01 13.62 -25.87
C ALA A 724 -2.53 12.97 -27.18
N ASN A 725 -2.76 11.66 -27.37
CA ASN A 725 -2.43 10.99 -28.63
C ASN A 725 -3.54 11.18 -29.67
N GLU A 726 -3.21 11.59 -30.89
CA GLU A 726 -4.19 11.84 -31.96
C GLU A 726 -5.05 10.60 -32.30
N ASN A 727 -4.47 9.40 -32.21
CA ASN A 727 -5.18 8.12 -32.39
C ASN A 727 -5.52 7.45 -31.05
N GLY A 728 -5.51 8.21 -29.95
CA GLY A 728 -5.59 7.69 -28.57
C GLY A 728 -6.98 7.30 -28.09
N VAL A 729 -8.04 7.55 -28.87
CA VAL A 729 -9.43 7.28 -28.49
C VAL A 729 -9.98 6.07 -29.26
N ALA A 730 -10.31 5.00 -28.52
CA ALA A 730 -10.83 3.77 -29.11
C ALA A 730 -12.12 3.30 -28.43
N PHE A 731 -13.20 3.21 -29.21
CA PHE A 731 -14.47 2.63 -28.77
C PHE A 731 -14.72 1.33 -29.54
N ARG A 732 -14.94 0.23 -28.81
CA ARG A 732 -15.10 -1.13 -29.36
C ARG A 732 -16.37 -1.81 -28.86
N ASP A 733 -16.77 -2.88 -29.52
CA ASP A 733 -17.79 -3.83 -29.02
C ASP A 733 -19.14 -3.20 -28.66
N ARG A 734 -19.58 -2.22 -29.46
CA ARG A 734 -20.80 -1.40 -29.24
C ARG A 734 -20.80 -0.57 -27.95
N SER A 735 -19.62 -0.25 -27.40
CA SER A 735 -19.49 0.66 -26.26
C SER A 735 -19.95 2.09 -26.60
N VAL A 736 -20.51 2.79 -25.61
CA VAL A 736 -21.28 4.03 -25.80
C VAL A 736 -20.68 5.19 -25.01
N TRP A 737 -20.74 6.41 -25.57
CA TRP A 737 -20.51 7.67 -24.86
C TRP A 737 -21.80 8.50 -24.85
N SER A 738 -22.38 8.74 -23.66
CA SER A 738 -23.55 9.58 -23.49
C SER A 738 -23.17 10.96 -22.93
N ILE A 739 -23.59 12.02 -23.60
CA ILE A 739 -23.35 13.43 -23.25
C ILE A 739 -24.73 14.09 -23.14
N LEU A 740 -25.23 14.26 -21.92
CA LEU A 740 -26.64 14.58 -21.64
C LEU A 740 -26.77 15.79 -20.71
N HIS A 741 -27.54 16.82 -21.08
CA HIS A 741 -27.91 17.94 -20.20
C HIS A 741 -26.73 18.68 -19.53
N ASN A 742 -25.53 18.68 -20.13
CA ASN A 742 -24.37 19.38 -19.58
C ASN A 742 -24.31 20.84 -20.05
N LYS A 743 -23.84 21.73 -19.18
CA LYS A 743 -23.59 23.15 -19.46
C LYS A 743 -22.08 23.40 -19.50
N LEU A 744 -21.54 23.70 -20.67
CA LEU A 744 -20.11 23.95 -20.89
C LEU A 744 -19.85 25.45 -21.06
N THR A 745 -18.94 25.99 -20.25
CA THR A 745 -18.56 27.41 -20.21
C THR A 745 -17.06 27.55 -19.97
N TYR A 746 -16.54 28.76 -20.11
CA TYR A 746 -15.10 29.01 -20.12
C TYR A 746 -14.39 28.63 -18.81
N GLY A 747 -13.23 27.99 -18.94
CA GLY A 747 -12.35 27.67 -17.82
C GLY A 747 -11.37 28.79 -17.49
N SER A 748 -10.69 28.65 -16.36
CA SER A 748 -9.67 29.62 -15.90
C SER A 748 -8.44 29.71 -16.81
N TYR A 749 -8.18 28.67 -17.63
CA TYR A 749 -7.10 28.66 -18.62
C TYR A 749 -7.45 29.45 -19.91
N SER A 750 -8.71 29.44 -20.37
CA SER A 750 -9.10 30.07 -21.64
C SER A 750 -10.53 30.61 -21.62
N SER A 751 -10.66 31.90 -21.91
CA SER A 751 -11.91 32.62 -22.18
C SER A 751 -12.42 32.48 -23.61
N GLY A 752 -11.72 31.75 -24.48
CA GLY A 752 -12.10 31.55 -25.89
C GLY A 752 -12.48 30.11 -26.24
N ILE A 753 -12.11 29.13 -25.41
CA ILE A 753 -12.31 27.70 -25.68
C ILE A 753 -13.04 27.04 -24.50
N ALA A 754 -14.13 26.37 -24.84
CA ALA A 754 -14.79 25.36 -24.01
C ALA A 754 -15.31 24.26 -24.94
N TYR A 755 -14.75 23.06 -24.84
CA TYR A 755 -15.05 21.91 -25.71
C TYR A 755 -15.27 20.63 -24.91
N MET A 756 -15.96 19.66 -25.50
CA MET A 756 -16.08 18.33 -24.88
C MET A 756 -14.75 17.58 -24.92
N THR A 757 -14.00 17.67 -26.02
CA THR A 757 -12.78 16.85 -26.19
C THR A 757 -11.72 17.49 -27.09
N SER A 758 -10.47 17.02 -26.99
CA SER A 758 -9.40 17.34 -27.93
C SER A 758 -9.67 16.73 -29.30
N LYS A 759 -8.95 17.15 -30.34
CA LYS A 759 -9.11 16.55 -31.67
C LYS A 759 -8.41 15.18 -31.73
N TRP A 760 -9.12 14.16 -32.16
CA TRP A 760 -8.61 12.80 -32.36
C TRP A 760 -9.18 12.17 -33.63
N SER A 761 -8.52 11.14 -34.15
CA SER A 761 -8.96 10.29 -35.25
C SER A 761 -9.21 8.87 -34.73
N PRO A 762 -10.36 8.24 -35.00
CA PRO A 762 -10.60 6.86 -34.57
C PRO A 762 -9.63 5.88 -35.28
N PRO A 763 -9.02 4.95 -34.55
CA PRO A 763 -8.36 3.77 -35.13
C PRO A 763 -9.27 2.99 -36.09
N SER A 764 -8.70 2.26 -37.04
CA SER A 764 -9.44 1.59 -38.13
C SER A 764 -10.46 0.53 -37.65
N ASP A 765 -10.30 0.01 -36.44
CA ASP A 765 -11.20 -0.90 -35.72
C ASP A 765 -12.19 -0.18 -34.77
N SER A 766 -11.96 1.09 -34.44
CA SER A 766 -12.78 1.89 -33.52
C SER A 766 -14.12 2.30 -34.17
N ARG A 767 -15.24 2.05 -33.47
CA ARG A 767 -16.61 2.37 -33.92
C ARG A 767 -17.39 3.01 -32.75
N PRO A 768 -17.10 4.27 -32.40
CA PRO A 768 -17.77 4.97 -31.31
C PRO A 768 -19.25 5.19 -31.59
N ILE A 769 -20.08 4.93 -30.58
CA ILE A 769 -21.50 5.28 -30.54
C ILE A 769 -21.60 6.44 -29.55
N ILE A 770 -21.88 7.66 -30.04
CA ILE A 770 -21.93 8.87 -29.22
C ILE A 770 -23.35 9.44 -29.26
N TYR A 771 -23.95 9.66 -28.09
CA TYR A 771 -25.25 10.31 -27.92
C TYR A 771 -25.09 11.72 -27.36
N GLY A 772 -25.77 12.68 -27.97
CA GLY A 772 -25.82 14.07 -27.51
C GLY A 772 -27.26 14.52 -27.27
N VAL A 773 -27.63 14.86 -26.04
CA VAL A 773 -29.00 15.27 -25.70
C VAL A 773 -28.97 16.56 -24.88
N CYS A 774 -29.63 17.60 -25.39
CA CYS A 774 -29.93 18.85 -24.67
C CYS A 774 -28.74 19.50 -23.92
N ASN A 775 -27.55 19.51 -24.53
CA ASN A 775 -26.37 20.18 -23.96
C ASN A 775 -26.36 21.68 -24.31
N GLU A 776 -25.79 22.49 -23.43
CA GLU A 776 -25.54 23.92 -23.64
C GLU A 776 -24.04 24.17 -23.72
N ALA A 777 -23.58 24.95 -24.69
CA ALA A 777 -22.23 25.47 -24.77
C ALA A 777 -22.25 27.00 -24.85
N ARG A 778 -21.49 27.66 -23.99
CA ARG A 778 -21.19 29.11 -24.04
C ARG A 778 -22.44 30.01 -23.98
N GLY A 779 -23.52 29.55 -23.36
CA GLY A 779 -24.81 30.27 -23.28
C GLY A 779 -25.83 29.88 -24.35
N THR A 780 -25.49 28.94 -25.26
CA THR A 780 -26.34 28.53 -26.39
C THR A 780 -26.55 27.01 -26.43
N PRO A 781 -27.74 26.50 -26.81
CA PRO A 781 -27.95 25.07 -27.05
C PRO A 781 -27.02 24.54 -28.15
N VAL A 782 -26.41 23.38 -27.92
CA VAL A 782 -25.53 22.71 -28.88
C VAL A 782 -26.35 22.11 -30.02
N THR A 783 -25.99 22.45 -31.26
CA THR A 783 -26.66 21.94 -32.47
C THR A 783 -25.66 21.28 -33.43
N ALA A 784 -24.41 21.73 -33.45
CA ALA A 784 -23.33 21.18 -34.27
C ALA A 784 -22.19 20.67 -33.36
N TYR A 785 -22.32 19.46 -32.83
CA TYR A 785 -21.34 18.85 -31.91
C TYR A 785 -19.89 18.85 -32.43
N GLN A 786 -19.69 18.90 -33.74
CA GLN A 786 -18.37 19.05 -34.38
C GLN A 786 -17.75 20.44 -34.15
N ASP A 787 -18.53 21.51 -34.28
CA ASP A 787 -18.05 22.89 -34.21
C ASP A 787 -18.20 23.47 -32.79
N ASP A 788 -19.34 23.24 -32.14
CA ASP A 788 -19.67 23.71 -30.79
C ASP A 788 -18.77 23.05 -29.73
N LEU A 789 -18.54 21.73 -29.87
CA LEU A 789 -17.93 20.87 -28.85
C LEU A 789 -16.65 20.13 -29.31
N ASN A 790 -16.18 20.37 -30.55
CA ASN A 790 -15.00 19.75 -31.15
C ASN A 790 -15.07 18.21 -31.28
N ILE A 791 -16.26 17.63 -31.45
CA ILE A 791 -16.45 16.18 -31.64
C ILE A 791 -16.45 15.85 -33.14
N TRP A 792 -15.28 15.54 -33.70
CA TRP A 792 -15.05 15.25 -35.13
C TRP A 792 -15.55 13.88 -35.62
N THR A 793 -16.34 13.18 -34.81
CA THR A 793 -16.93 11.86 -35.14
C THR A 793 -18.45 11.95 -34.97
N PRO A 794 -19.28 11.32 -35.84
CA PRO A 794 -20.73 11.50 -35.82
C PRO A 794 -21.38 11.27 -34.44
N VAL A 795 -22.14 12.25 -33.99
CA VAL A 795 -22.94 12.20 -32.76
C VAL A 795 -24.40 12.02 -33.14
N MET A 796 -25.07 11.05 -32.50
CA MET A 796 -26.53 10.92 -32.55
C MET A 796 -27.12 11.97 -31.62
N ALA A 797 -27.35 13.17 -32.17
CA ALA A 797 -28.06 14.25 -31.49
C ALA A 797 -29.55 13.88 -31.38
N LEU A 798 -30.12 14.00 -30.17
CA LEU A 798 -31.56 13.84 -29.92
C LEU A 798 -32.12 15.13 -29.31
N ASP A 799 -33.39 15.41 -29.58
CA ASP A 799 -34.10 16.58 -29.05
C ASP A 799 -34.15 16.59 -27.51
N CYS A 800 -34.27 17.78 -26.92
CA CYS A 800 -34.53 17.92 -25.49
C CYS A 800 -35.80 17.17 -25.08
N GLY A 801 -35.69 16.24 -24.14
CA GLY A 801 -36.79 15.36 -23.70
C GLY A 801 -36.93 14.06 -24.49
N ALA A 802 -36.17 13.85 -25.58
CA ALA A 802 -36.08 12.56 -26.24
C ALA A 802 -35.18 11.60 -25.44
N CYS A 803 -35.63 10.36 -25.24
CA CYS A 803 -34.94 9.37 -24.43
C CYS A 803 -34.97 7.97 -25.08
N THR A 804 -33.80 7.35 -25.21
CA THR A 804 -33.63 6.00 -25.74
C THR A 804 -32.78 5.17 -24.78
N VAL A 805 -33.00 3.85 -24.75
CA VAL A 805 -32.31 2.93 -23.81
C VAL A 805 -30.79 3.10 -23.91
N ASP A 806 -30.25 3.07 -25.13
CA ASP A 806 -28.82 3.21 -25.39
C ASP A 806 -28.24 4.58 -25.02
N ALA A 807 -29.06 5.63 -24.92
CA ALA A 807 -28.60 6.98 -24.58
C ALA A 807 -28.64 7.25 -23.07
N VAL A 808 -29.75 6.91 -22.39
CA VAL A 808 -30.00 7.34 -20.99
C VAL A 808 -29.89 6.22 -19.96
N CYS A 809 -29.76 4.96 -20.38
CA CYS A 809 -29.66 3.79 -19.49
C CYS A 809 -28.41 2.95 -19.82
N PHE A 810 -27.96 2.13 -18.86
CA PHE A 810 -26.98 1.10 -19.17
C PHE A 810 -27.69 -0.06 -19.91
N ALA A 811 -27.64 -0.04 -21.24
CA ALA A 811 -28.44 -0.90 -22.10
C ALA A 811 -28.33 -2.40 -21.78
N ALA A 812 -27.14 -2.91 -21.46
CA ALA A 812 -26.90 -4.32 -21.11
C ALA A 812 -27.58 -4.80 -19.81
N ARG A 813 -28.22 -3.89 -19.06
CA ARG A 813 -28.98 -4.16 -17.82
C ARG A 813 -30.36 -3.49 -17.81
N THR A 814 -30.89 -3.09 -18.98
CA THR A 814 -32.17 -2.39 -19.09
C THR A 814 -33.16 -3.21 -19.92
N ASN A 815 -34.36 -3.44 -19.42
CA ASN A 815 -35.43 -4.14 -20.14
C ASN A 815 -36.21 -3.20 -21.07
N SER A 816 -36.52 -1.99 -20.58
CA SER A 816 -37.28 -0.96 -21.30
C SER A 816 -37.09 0.41 -20.66
N ILE A 817 -37.71 1.45 -21.25
CA ILE A 817 -37.91 2.76 -20.62
C ILE A 817 -39.40 2.95 -20.34
N SER A 818 -39.72 3.64 -19.24
CA SER A 818 -41.04 4.16 -18.92
C SER A 818 -40.91 5.65 -18.58
N GLY A 819 -41.54 6.57 -19.33
CA GLY A 819 -41.47 8.01 -19.03
C GLY A 819 -40.05 8.61 -18.97
N CYS A 820 -39.11 8.08 -19.76
CA CYS A 820 -37.67 8.35 -19.71
C CYS A 820 -36.89 7.78 -18.51
N GLU A 821 -37.55 7.09 -17.57
CA GLU A 821 -36.91 6.30 -16.51
C GLU A 821 -36.52 4.90 -17.02
N CYS A 822 -35.40 4.37 -16.51
CA CYS A 822 -34.85 3.07 -16.92
C CYS A 822 -35.46 1.91 -16.13
N VAL A 823 -36.13 0.98 -16.81
CA VAL A 823 -36.70 -0.22 -16.18
C VAL A 823 -35.65 -1.34 -16.20
N CYS A 824 -35.03 -1.60 -15.05
CA CYS A 824 -33.86 -2.47 -14.98
C CYS A 824 -34.19 -3.97 -15.16
N ALA A 825 -33.24 -4.67 -15.78
CA ALA A 825 -33.14 -6.12 -15.81
C ALA A 825 -32.45 -6.65 -14.55
N ALA A 826 -32.44 -7.97 -14.37
CA ALA A 826 -31.78 -8.61 -13.23
C ALA A 826 -30.28 -8.25 -13.16
N GLY A 827 -29.87 -7.71 -12.01
CA GLY A 827 -28.50 -7.24 -11.78
C GLY A 827 -28.17 -5.86 -12.37
N GLY A 828 -29.17 -5.05 -12.74
CA GLY A 828 -29.03 -3.60 -12.91
C GLY A 828 -29.40 -2.86 -11.61
N TYR A 829 -28.68 -1.79 -11.27
CA TYR A 829 -28.84 -1.05 -10.01
C TYR A 829 -29.05 0.46 -10.23
N GLY A 830 -29.88 1.09 -9.40
CA GLY A 830 -30.19 2.53 -9.46
C GLY A 830 -30.97 2.95 -10.71
N GLY A 831 -31.34 4.23 -10.80
CA GLY A 831 -32.20 4.79 -11.85
C GLY A 831 -31.63 4.76 -13.28
N THR A 832 -30.38 4.33 -13.47
CA THR A 832 -29.74 4.12 -14.79
C THR A 832 -29.31 2.67 -15.04
N CYS A 833 -29.69 1.74 -14.16
CA CYS A 833 -29.44 0.30 -14.27
C CYS A 833 -27.96 -0.10 -14.35
N LEU A 834 -27.11 0.53 -13.56
CA LEU A 834 -25.66 0.29 -13.51
C LEU A 834 -25.32 -1.18 -13.20
N PRO A 835 -24.16 -1.71 -13.67
CA PRO A 835 -23.80 -3.13 -13.55
C PRO A 835 -23.35 -3.56 -12.14
N ALA A 836 -23.07 -2.62 -11.25
CA ALA A 836 -22.71 -2.87 -9.85
C ALA A 836 -23.50 -1.96 -8.91
N ALA A 837 -23.74 -2.44 -7.69
CA ALA A 837 -24.54 -1.74 -6.68
C ALA A 837 -23.78 -0.56 -6.06
N VAL A 838 -23.90 0.59 -6.72
CA VAL A 838 -23.63 1.91 -6.13
C VAL A 838 -24.52 2.08 -4.88
N PRO A 839 -24.03 2.66 -3.77
CA PRO A 839 -24.89 2.94 -2.64
C PRO A 839 -25.98 3.94 -3.03
N ASP A 840 -27.24 3.63 -2.71
CA ASP A 840 -28.28 4.65 -2.69
C ASP A 840 -27.81 5.79 -1.76
N GLY A 841 -27.93 7.05 -2.21
CA GLY A 841 -27.39 8.21 -1.50
C GLY A 841 -27.80 8.20 -0.03
N LEU A 842 -26.83 8.36 0.89
CA LEU A 842 -26.92 7.97 2.31
C LEU A 842 -27.89 8.85 3.13
N GLY A 843 -29.18 8.73 2.82
CA GLY A 843 -30.26 9.57 3.31
C GLY A 843 -30.15 11.05 2.85
N PRO A 844 -31.12 11.89 3.26
CA PRO A 844 -30.78 13.27 3.57
C PRO A 844 -29.65 13.30 4.62
N LEU A 845 -29.03 14.47 4.82
CA LEU A 845 -28.10 14.69 5.93
C LEU A 845 -28.67 14.11 7.24
N PRO A 846 -27.90 13.33 8.02
CA PRO A 846 -28.36 12.94 9.35
C PRO A 846 -28.58 14.23 10.14
N LEU A 847 -29.83 14.48 10.51
CA LEU A 847 -30.20 15.58 11.40
C LEU A 847 -29.38 15.43 12.69
N PRO A 848 -28.77 16.51 13.21
CA PRO A 848 -28.24 16.49 14.56
C PRO A 848 -29.33 16.03 15.53
N ASP A 849 -29.01 15.03 16.36
CA ASP A 849 -29.92 14.56 17.40
C ASP A 849 -30.18 15.65 18.43
N ALA A 850 -31.36 15.57 19.05
CA ALA A 850 -31.93 16.48 20.04
C ALA A 850 -32.42 17.85 19.51
N LYS A 851 -33.50 18.31 20.15
CA LYS A 851 -34.09 19.63 19.96
C LYS A 851 -33.21 20.67 20.64
N ASP A 852 -33.00 21.81 19.99
CA ASP A 852 -33.13 23.11 20.67
C ASP A 852 -33.44 24.22 19.66
N THR A 853 -34.02 25.33 20.13
CA THR A 853 -34.61 26.39 19.30
C THR A 853 -33.62 27.48 18.90
N GLU A 854 -32.49 27.07 18.31
CA GLU A 854 -31.43 27.98 17.85
C GLU A 854 -31.19 27.93 16.33
N VAL A 855 -30.25 28.75 15.84
CA VAL A 855 -30.12 29.16 14.43
C VAL A 855 -29.98 27.97 13.47
N SER A 856 -30.91 27.85 12.53
CA SER A 856 -30.87 26.87 11.45
C SER A 856 -29.75 27.20 10.45
N CYS A 857 -28.66 26.44 10.49
CA CYS A 857 -27.57 26.55 9.52
C CYS A 857 -27.97 26.03 8.13
N VAL A 858 -27.56 26.75 7.10
CA VAL A 858 -27.62 26.29 5.70
C VAL A 858 -26.35 25.47 5.40
N HIS A 859 -26.52 24.21 5.03
CA HIS A 859 -25.42 23.27 4.78
C HIS A 859 -25.31 22.89 3.30
N GLY A 860 -24.15 23.14 2.70
CA GLY A 860 -23.83 22.72 1.33
C GLY A 860 -24.47 23.57 0.22
N GLY A 861 -24.33 23.11 -1.01
CA GLY A 861 -24.99 23.69 -2.19
C GLY A 861 -24.38 24.99 -2.71
N SER A 862 -25.16 25.73 -3.51
CA SER A 862 -24.75 27.00 -4.12
C SER A 862 -25.84 28.07 -4.03
N ILE A 863 -25.46 29.30 -3.70
CA ILE A 863 -26.38 30.41 -3.40
C ILE A 863 -26.01 31.66 -4.21
N GLY A 864 -26.95 32.19 -4.99
CA GLY A 864 -26.78 33.43 -5.76
C GLY A 864 -27.26 34.70 -5.06
N SER A 865 -28.12 34.57 -4.05
CA SER A 865 -28.68 35.66 -3.25
C SER A 865 -29.03 35.14 -1.85
N VAL A 866 -28.82 35.96 -0.83
CA VAL A 866 -29.36 35.73 0.51
C VAL A 866 -30.52 36.71 0.69
N ASP A 867 -31.70 36.20 0.99
CA ASP A 867 -32.87 37.04 1.28
C ASP A 867 -32.71 37.76 2.63
N ASP A 868 -33.39 38.89 2.82
CA ASP A 868 -33.35 39.63 4.09
C ASP A 868 -33.84 38.75 5.25
N PRO A 869 -33.19 38.79 6.44
CA PRO A 869 -33.64 37.99 7.58
C PRO A 869 -35.03 38.42 8.07
N ASP A 870 -35.94 37.45 8.28
CA ASP A 870 -37.26 37.70 8.86
C ASP A 870 -37.16 38.38 10.24
N PRO A 871 -38.11 39.28 10.61
CA PRO A 871 -38.14 39.93 11.90
C PRO A 871 -38.14 38.93 13.08
N GLY A 872 -37.06 38.92 13.87
CA GLY A 872 -36.88 38.03 15.03
C GLY A 872 -35.85 36.89 14.83
N VAL A 873 -35.21 36.77 13.66
CA VAL A 873 -34.11 35.82 13.44
C VAL A 873 -32.90 36.15 14.32
N ARG A 874 -32.44 35.17 15.13
CA ARG A 874 -31.31 35.31 16.07
C ARG A 874 -29.92 35.24 15.43
N GLY A 875 -29.83 34.87 14.17
CA GLY A 875 -28.56 34.76 13.47
C GLY A 875 -28.66 34.12 12.09
N LEU A 876 -27.56 34.21 11.35
CA LEU A 876 -27.35 33.55 10.06
C LEU A 876 -26.21 32.55 10.21
N CYS A 877 -26.33 31.38 9.58
CA CYS A 877 -25.29 30.36 9.62
C CYS A 877 -25.19 29.65 8.27
N PHE A 878 -23.98 29.59 7.72
CA PHE A 878 -23.66 28.96 6.45
C PHE A 878 -22.47 28.02 6.65
N VAL A 879 -22.58 26.78 6.18
CA VAL A 879 -21.57 25.73 6.34
C VAL A 879 -21.35 25.01 5.01
N ASN A 880 -20.13 25.03 4.48
CA ASN A 880 -19.77 24.43 3.18
C ASN A 880 -20.60 24.97 1.98
N VAL A 881 -21.03 26.24 2.05
CA VAL A 881 -21.87 26.89 1.03
C VAL A 881 -21.00 27.61 -0.01
N THR A 882 -21.28 27.41 -1.31
CA THR A 882 -20.64 28.16 -2.40
C THR A 882 -21.50 29.33 -2.85
N PHE A 883 -21.07 30.56 -2.61
CA PHE A 883 -21.74 31.74 -3.14
C PHE A 883 -21.37 31.94 -4.61
N THR A 884 -22.35 32.22 -5.46
CA THR A 884 -22.16 32.36 -6.93
C THR A 884 -22.19 33.81 -7.41
N ALA A 885 -22.54 34.74 -6.52
CA ALA A 885 -22.46 36.19 -6.69
C ALA A 885 -21.95 36.84 -5.39
N ALA A 886 -21.60 38.13 -5.44
CA ALA A 886 -21.24 38.89 -4.25
C ALA A 886 -22.49 39.19 -3.41
N ILE A 887 -22.42 38.90 -2.10
CA ILE A 887 -23.55 39.06 -1.17
C ILE A 887 -23.40 40.34 -0.35
N VAL A 888 -24.51 41.03 -0.10
CA VAL A 888 -24.62 42.14 0.85
C VAL A 888 -25.60 41.74 1.96
N LEU A 889 -25.14 41.73 3.20
CA LEU A 889 -25.97 41.53 4.39
C LEU A 889 -26.20 42.88 5.07
N ASP A 890 -27.37 43.48 4.84
CA ASP A 890 -27.73 44.78 5.40
C ASP A 890 -28.51 44.62 6.71
N LEU A 891 -27.84 44.85 7.84
CA LEU A 891 -28.41 44.62 9.17
C LEU A 891 -29.37 45.73 9.61
N SER A 892 -29.60 46.76 8.78
CA SER A 892 -30.60 47.82 9.07
C SER A 892 -32.05 47.33 9.03
N ARG A 893 -32.28 46.15 8.45
CA ARG A 893 -33.61 45.48 8.37
C ARG A 893 -33.88 44.54 9.54
N VAL A 894 -32.89 44.28 10.40
CA VAL A 894 -32.98 43.31 11.50
C VAL A 894 -33.30 44.03 12.82
N ASP A 895 -34.55 43.97 13.26
CA ASP A 895 -35.02 44.61 14.49
C ASP A 895 -34.67 43.78 15.74
N ALA A 896 -33.52 44.07 16.35
CA ALA A 896 -32.94 43.33 17.48
C ALA A 896 -32.40 44.22 18.62
N PRO A 897 -33.23 45.08 19.25
CA PRO A 897 -32.76 46.15 20.15
C PRO A 897 -32.11 45.70 21.48
N GLN A 898 -32.13 44.41 21.82
CA GLN A 898 -31.51 43.86 23.05
C GLN A 898 -30.86 42.46 22.87
N GLN A 899 -30.60 41.99 21.65
CA GLN A 899 -30.06 40.65 21.40
C GLN A 899 -28.81 40.68 20.51
N THR A 900 -27.88 39.75 20.74
CA THR A 900 -26.70 39.57 19.86
C THR A 900 -27.11 38.83 18.60
N LEU A 901 -26.79 39.38 17.43
CA LEU A 901 -26.94 38.69 16.15
C LEU A 901 -25.67 37.87 15.85
N ASN A 902 -25.80 36.55 15.74
CA ASN A 902 -24.68 35.67 15.37
C ASN A 902 -24.65 35.48 13.83
N ILE A 903 -23.50 35.65 13.18
CA ILE A 903 -23.31 35.43 11.73
C ILE A 903 -22.12 34.50 11.53
N THR A 904 -22.38 33.24 11.17
CA THR A 904 -21.35 32.20 11.00
C THR A 904 -21.19 31.81 9.54
N LEU A 905 -19.95 31.81 9.03
CA LEU A 905 -19.56 31.24 7.75
C LEU A 905 -18.40 30.25 7.96
N LEU A 906 -18.66 28.96 7.78
CA LEU A 906 -17.71 27.88 8.00
C LEU A 906 -17.47 27.12 6.69
N GLN A 907 -16.22 27.00 6.24
CA GLN A 907 -15.87 26.30 4.98
C GLN A 907 -16.58 26.85 3.73
N CYS A 908 -17.02 28.11 3.74
CA CYS A 908 -17.74 28.72 2.62
C CYS A 908 -16.78 29.14 1.48
N VAL A 909 -17.31 29.23 0.25
CA VAL A 909 -16.61 29.81 -0.91
C VAL A 909 -17.32 31.11 -1.29
N LEU A 910 -16.61 32.23 -1.27
CA LEU A 910 -17.16 33.59 -1.38
C LEU A 910 -16.77 34.23 -2.73
N VAL A 911 -17.73 34.88 -3.41
CA VAL A 911 -17.51 35.74 -4.60
C VAL A 911 -17.48 37.24 -4.20
N GLY A 912 -17.45 37.49 -2.89
CA GLY A 912 -17.53 38.80 -2.25
C GLY A 912 -18.60 38.80 -1.17
N LEU A 913 -18.33 39.44 -0.04
CA LEU A 913 -19.26 39.53 1.09
C LEU A 913 -19.13 40.90 1.77
N SER A 914 -20.21 41.68 1.78
CA SER A 914 -20.29 42.98 2.46
C SER A 914 -21.28 42.89 3.61
N ILE A 915 -20.86 43.16 4.84
CA ILE A 915 -21.72 43.16 6.04
C ILE A 915 -21.88 44.60 6.54
N LYS A 916 -23.13 45.08 6.60
CA LYS A 916 -23.44 46.48 6.93
C LYS A 916 -24.08 46.59 8.31
N GLY A 917 -23.32 47.09 9.28
CA GLY A 917 -23.72 47.23 10.68
C GLY A 917 -24.72 48.37 10.91
N SER A 918 -25.80 48.05 11.65
CA SER A 918 -26.92 48.94 12.00
C SER A 918 -26.86 49.54 13.40
N GLY A 919 -25.80 49.27 14.16
CA GLY A 919 -25.66 49.63 15.58
C GLY A 919 -26.15 48.56 16.56
N ALA A 920 -26.75 47.47 16.07
CA ALA A 920 -26.99 46.26 16.87
C ALA A 920 -25.65 45.60 17.28
N ARG A 921 -25.68 44.76 18.33
CA ARG A 921 -24.53 43.92 18.71
C ARG A 921 -24.46 42.70 17.79
N VAL A 922 -23.31 42.46 17.17
CA VAL A 922 -23.11 41.38 16.18
C VAL A 922 -21.87 40.57 16.53
N HIS A 923 -21.97 39.24 16.45
CA HIS A 923 -20.81 38.34 16.45
C HIS A 923 -20.67 37.71 15.06
N VAL A 924 -19.71 38.15 14.26
CA VAL A 924 -19.38 37.57 12.96
C VAL A 924 -18.22 36.58 13.12
N ASN A 925 -18.35 35.38 12.57
CA ASN A 925 -17.29 34.36 12.54
C ASN A 925 -17.13 33.76 11.13
N VAL A 926 -15.96 33.96 10.51
CA VAL A 926 -15.58 33.44 9.19
C VAL A 926 -14.42 32.45 9.36
N THR A 927 -14.73 31.15 9.40
CA THR A 927 -13.77 30.08 9.69
C THR A 927 -13.50 29.23 8.44
N SER A 928 -12.22 28.92 8.18
CA SER A 928 -11.75 27.99 7.14
C SER A 928 -12.34 28.20 5.73
N SER A 929 -12.70 29.44 5.39
CA SER A 929 -13.43 29.78 4.17
C SER A 929 -12.50 30.31 3.06
N LEU A 930 -12.91 30.23 1.79
CA LEU A 930 -12.16 30.69 0.61
C LEU A 930 -12.82 31.93 -0.01
N MET A 931 -12.02 32.92 -0.42
CA MET A 931 -12.43 33.92 -1.42
C MET A 931 -12.06 33.42 -2.83
N ASP A 932 -13.05 33.25 -3.70
CA ASP A 932 -12.93 32.86 -5.12
C ASP A 932 -12.78 34.09 -6.02
N SER A 933 -13.43 35.20 -5.65
CA SER A 933 -13.26 36.53 -6.22
C SER A 933 -13.89 37.59 -5.30
N GLY A 934 -13.70 38.88 -5.57
CA GLY A 934 -14.29 39.96 -4.76
C GLY A 934 -13.47 40.32 -3.52
N ALA A 935 -14.12 40.74 -2.44
CA ALA A 935 -13.48 41.12 -1.17
C ALA A 935 -14.42 40.86 0.03
N LEU A 936 -13.87 40.86 1.24
CA LEU A 936 -14.63 40.85 2.50
C LEU A 936 -14.71 42.28 3.04
N GLU A 937 -15.91 42.86 3.07
CA GLU A 937 -16.13 44.25 3.47
C GLU A 937 -17.00 44.37 4.71
N PHE A 938 -16.65 45.30 5.61
CA PHE A 938 -17.44 45.65 6.79
C PHE A 938 -17.73 47.16 6.78
N GLU A 939 -18.99 47.55 6.62
CA GLU A 939 -19.42 48.95 6.58
C GLU A 939 -20.38 49.27 7.75
N GLY A 940 -20.47 50.53 8.16
CA GLY A 940 -21.45 50.98 9.15
C GLY A 940 -20.99 50.82 10.60
N TYR A 941 -21.98 50.84 11.51
CA TYR A 941 -21.75 50.88 12.95
C TYR A 941 -22.05 49.52 13.58
N PHE A 942 -21.09 48.99 14.34
CA PHE A 942 -21.24 47.74 15.08
C PHE A 942 -21.37 48.05 16.57
N GLY A 943 -22.48 47.63 17.19
CA GLY A 943 -22.85 48.02 18.56
C GLY A 943 -21.89 47.51 19.64
N ALA A 944 -21.96 48.10 20.83
CA ALA A 944 -21.03 47.82 21.93
C ALA A 944 -20.95 46.33 22.30
N SER A 945 -19.73 45.84 22.51
CA SER A 945 -19.37 44.42 22.70
C SER A 945 -19.72 43.52 21.50
N SER A 946 -19.55 44.02 20.27
CA SER A 946 -19.57 43.17 19.07
C SER A 946 -18.25 42.38 18.92
N GLN A 947 -18.24 41.38 18.05
CA GLN A 947 -17.05 40.62 17.67
C GLN A 947 -17.05 40.35 16.18
N ILE A 948 -15.89 40.49 15.54
CA ILE A 948 -15.63 40.03 14.17
C ILE A 948 -14.41 39.12 14.23
N LEU A 949 -14.57 37.87 13.79
CA LEU A 949 -13.56 36.82 13.88
C LEU A 949 -13.36 36.20 12.50
N VAL A 950 -12.12 36.11 12.04
CA VAL A 950 -11.74 35.47 10.77
C VAL A 950 -10.56 34.53 11.04
N VAL A 951 -10.74 33.22 10.83
CA VAL A 951 -9.78 32.19 11.25
C VAL A 951 -9.48 31.18 10.15
N GLY A 952 -8.20 30.84 9.95
CA GLY A 952 -7.75 29.72 9.09
C GLY A 952 -8.14 29.81 7.61
N SER A 953 -8.69 30.96 7.20
CA SER A 953 -9.33 31.20 5.90
C SER A 953 -8.30 31.63 4.85
N THR A 954 -8.68 31.53 3.58
CA THR A 954 -7.82 31.86 2.43
C THR A 954 -8.52 32.91 1.57
N LEU A 955 -8.13 34.17 1.73
CA LEU A 955 -8.77 35.33 1.12
C LEU A 955 -7.83 35.91 0.04
N VAL A 956 -7.88 35.32 -1.16
CA VAL A 956 -7.04 35.71 -2.31
C VAL A 956 -7.89 36.46 -3.33
N THR A 957 -7.44 37.63 -3.77
CA THR A 957 -8.19 38.43 -4.76
C THR A 957 -7.31 39.32 -5.64
N THR A 958 -7.82 39.63 -6.83
CA THR A 958 -7.28 40.66 -7.74
C THR A 958 -7.82 42.06 -7.44
N SER A 959 -8.78 42.19 -6.50
CA SER A 959 -9.27 43.48 -5.99
C SER A 959 -8.18 44.26 -5.27
N SER A 960 -8.29 45.59 -5.24
CA SER A 960 -7.35 46.48 -4.54
C SER A 960 -7.10 46.12 -3.08
N TYR A 961 -8.06 45.46 -2.43
CA TYR A 961 -8.01 45.03 -1.04
C TYR A 961 -8.65 43.63 -0.89
N ALA A 962 -8.23 42.85 0.10
CA ALA A 962 -8.82 41.55 0.42
C ALA A 962 -9.83 41.63 1.60
N ILE A 963 -9.47 42.34 2.68
CA ILE A 963 -10.41 42.78 3.74
C ILE A 963 -10.44 44.32 3.80
N HIS A 964 -11.63 44.91 3.87
CA HIS A 964 -11.82 46.36 3.74
C HIS A 964 -12.90 46.94 4.66
N PHE A 965 -12.64 48.12 5.22
CA PHE A 965 -13.44 48.78 6.24
C PHE A 965 -13.83 50.23 5.81
N PRO A 966 -14.64 50.40 4.75
CA PRO A 966 -14.80 51.69 4.05
C PRO A 966 -15.34 52.84 4.90
N ARG A 967 -16.34 52.56 5.76
CA ARG A 967 -16.98 53.53 6.66
C ARG A 967 -17.38 52.80 7.94
N PHE A 968 -16.39 52.24 8.60
CA PHE A 968 -16.56 51.33 9.72
C PHE A 968 -16.41 52.05 11.06
N THR A 969 -17.26 51.71 12.03
CA THR A 969 -17.20 52.29 13.39
C THR A 969 -17.45 51.20 14.44
N PHE A 970 -16.52 51.04 15.39
CA PHE A 970 -16.71 50.22 16.58
C PHE A 970 -17.55 50.96 17.63
N GLY A 971 -18.46 50.25 18.30
CA GLY A 971 -18.94 50.58 19.63
C GLY A 971 -17.97 50.10 20.72
N GLU A 972 -18.14 50.60 21.95
CA GLU A 972 -17.30 50.27 23.11
C GLU A 972 -17.12 48.76 23.30
N ASN A 973 -15.91 48.33 23.66
CA ASN A 973 -15.52 46.93 23.89
C ASN A 973 -15.71 45.98 22.68
N THR A 974 -15.77 46.49 21.45
CA THR A 974 -15.85 45.66 20.23
C THR A 974 -14.49 45.09 19.83
N THR A 975 -14.45 43.84 19.34
CA THR A 975 -13.20 43.18 18.90
C THR A 975 -13.21 42.77 17.43
N LEU A 976 -12.05 42.88 16.78
CA LEU A 976 -11.76 42.32 15.46
C LEU A 976 -10.54 41.40 15.58
N LEU A 977 -10.67 40.15 15.18
CA LEU A 977 -9.66 39.10 15.36
C LEU A 977 -9.40 38.43 14.01
N LEU A 978 -8.20 38.62 13.44
CA LEU A 978 -7.73 37.96 12.23
C LEU A 978 -6.63 36.95 12.63
N LEU A 979 -6.95 35.65 12.63
CA LEU A 979 -6.07 34.59 13.15
C LEU A 979 -5.72 33.54 12.08
N ASP A 980 -4.41 33.27 11.88
CA ASP A 980 -3.89 32.15 11.07
C ASP A 980 -4.43 32.07 9.62
N ASN A 981 -4.80 33.21 9.02
CA ASN A 981 -5.33 33.28 7.66
C ASN A 981 -4.22 33.44 6.60
N TYR A 982 -4.53 33.09 5.35
CA TYR A 982 -3.77 33.52 4.17
C TYR A 982 -4.57 34.62 3.45
N ILE A 983 -4.06 35.85 3.42
CA ILE A 983 -4.76 37.02 2.88
C ILE A 983 -3.89 37.65 1.80
N GLU A 984 -4.37 37.69 0.56
CA GLU A 984 -3.64 38.22 -0.60
C GLU A 984 -4.51 39.20 -1.40
N GLY A 985 -4.03 40.45 -1.53
CA GLY A 985 -4.68 41.51 -2.30
C GLY A 985 -3.77 42.16 -3.33
N ASN A 986 -4.32 43.12 -4.09
CA ASN A 986 -3.61 43.80 -5.17
C ASN A 986 -2.84 45.05 -4.69
N ILE A 987 -3.40 45.87 -3.79
CA ILE A 987 -2.72 47.05 -3.19
C ILE A 987 -2.63 46.93 -1.66
N TYR A 988 -3.64 46.36 -1.02
CA TYR A 988 -3.69 46.14 0.42
C TYR A 988 -4.14 44.70 0.74
N ALA A 989 -3.63 44.08 1.81
CA ALA A 989 -4.26 42.85 2.33
C ALA A 989 -5.42 43.20 3.30
N VAL A 990 -5.19 44.13 4.24
CA VAL A 990 -6.22 44.68 5.15
C VAL A 990 -6.21 46.21 5.11
N TYR A 991 -7.36 46.86 4.88
CA TYR A 991 -7.44 48.32 4.65
C TYR A 991 -8.57 49.04 5.40
N PHE A 992 -8.22 50.09 6.15
CA PHE A 992 -9.14 51.04 6.80
C PHE A 992 -8.91 52.46 6.25
N PRO A 993 -9.66 52.91 5.21
CA PRO A 993 -9.53 54.27 4.65
C PRO A 993 -10.04 55.40 5.56
N VAL A 994 -10.74 55.08 6.65
CA VAL A 994 -11.35 56.03 7.58
C VAL A 994 -10.90 55.72 9.01
N ALA A 995 -10.74 56.77 9.83
CA ALA A 995 -10.27 56.66 11.21
C ALA A 995 -11.17 55.75 12.07
N VAL A 996 -10.64 54.62 12.53
CA VAL A 996 -11.34 53.71 13.45
C VAL A 996 -11.07 54.10 14.90
N ALA A 997 -12.12 54.36 15.67
CA ALA A 997 -12.03 54.59 17.11
C ALA A 997 -12.06 53.24 17.84
N VAL A 998 -11.04 52.95 18.66
CA VAL A 998 -10.92 51.73 19.45
C VAL A 998 -11.03 52.09 20.93
N ASP A 999 -12.11 51.67 21.57
CA ASP A 999 -12.49 52.06 22.93
C ASP A 999 -12.74 50.81 23.78
N GLY A 1000 -11.81 50.46 24.67
CA GLY A 1000 -11.85 49.26 25.54
C GLY A 1000 -11.74 47.89 24.85
N GLY A 1001 -12.05 47.80 23.56
CA GLY A 1001 -11.93 46.61 22.71
C GLY A 1001 -10.61 46.55 21.93
N GLY A 1002 -10.57 45.88 20.78
CA GLY A 1002 -9.33 45.89 20.00
C GLY A 1002 -9.31 45.15 18.66
N ILE A 1003 -8.27 45.44 17.89
CA ILE A 1003 -7.92 44.76 16.63
C ILE A 1003 -6.72 43.87 16.91
N LEU A 1004 -6.85 42.55 16.75
CA LEU A 1004 -5.74 41.60 16.75
C LEU A 1004 -5.56 41.01 15.36
N VAL A 1005 -4.33 41.08 14.84
CA VAL A 1005 -3.89 40.42 13.61
C VAL A 1005 -2.75 39.49 14.00
N LYS A 1006 -2.99 38.18 14.04
CA LYS A 1006 -2.04 37.17 14.54
C LYS A 1006 -1.88 35.95 13.63
N GLY A 1007 -0.64 35.48 13.43
CA GLY A 1007 -0.37 34.21 12.74
C GLY A 1007 -0.64 34.21 11.23
N ASN A 1008 -1.09 35.34 10.66
CA ASN A 1008 -1.52 35.39 9.27
C ASN A 1008 -0.32 35.44 8.31
N THR A 1009 -0.52 34.90 7.11
CA THR A 1009 0.28 35.26 5.93
C THR A 1009 -0.44 36.37 5.17
N LEU A 1010 0.14 37.57 5.14
CA LEU A 1010 -0.41 38.76 4.50
C LEU A 1010 0.45 39.10 3.28
N ARG A 1011 -0.15 39.17 2.08
CA ARG A 1011 0.57 39.38 0.83
C ARG A 1011 -0.07 40.43 -0.06
N VAL A 1012 0.75 41.21 -0.74
CA VAL A 1012 0.33 42.14 -1.80
C VAL A 1012 1.05 41.79 -3.10
N THR A 1013 0.37 41.97 -4.24
CA THR A 1013 0.82 41.45 -5.55
C THR A 1013 0.87 42.48 -6.68
N GLY A 1014 0.24 43.64 -6.52
CA GLY A 1014 0.31 44.74 -7.47
C GLY A 1014 1.54 45.63 -7.26
N VAL A 1015 1.70 46.60 -8.15
CA VAL A 1015 2.72 47.67 -8.06
C VAL A 1015 2.02 49.02 -8.28
N PHE A 1016 2.09 49.92 -7.30
CA PHE A 1016 1.25 51.11 -7.23
C PHE A 1016 1.88 52.28 -6.43
N ASN A 1017 3.03 52.77 -6.90
CA ASN A 1017 3.70 54.00 -6.43
C ASN A 1017 4.21 53.99 -4.97
N GLY A 1018 4.36 52.83 -4.32
CA GLY A 1018 5.03 52.67 -3.02
C GLY A 1018 4.12 52.75 -1.79
N VAL A 1019 2.79 52.68 -1.97
CA VAL A 1019 1.78 52.66 -0.88
C VAL A 1019 1.23 51.26 -0.57
N GLU A 1020 1.68 50.24 -1.31
CA GLU A 1020 1.24 48.85 -1.20
C GLU A 1020 1.58 48.24 0.16
N SER A 1021 0.60 47.73 0.91
CA SER A 1021 0.85 47.27 2.30
C SER A 1021 0.01 46.09 2.81
N ALA A 1022 0.61 45.32 3.72
CA ALA A 1022 -0.08 44.20 4.36
C ALA A 1022 -1.22 44.66 5.27
N VAL A 1023 -1.00 45.71 6.08
CA VAL A 1023 -2.05 46.38 6.86
C VAL A 1023 -1.93 47.89 6.67
N CYS A 1024 -3.01 48.57 6.32
CA CYS A 1024 -3.08 50.04 6.30
C CYS A 1024 -4.26 50.51 7.16
N VAL A 1025 -3.97 51.30 8.20
CA VAL A 1025 -4.96 51.73 9.20
C VAL A 1025 -4.75 53.17 9.67
N HIS A 1026 -5.85 53.86 9.95
CA HIS A 1026 -5.90 55.16 10.62
C HIS A 1026 -6.72 54.96 11.90
N ALA A 1027 -6.18 55.28 13.09
CA ALA A 1027 -6.80 54.85 14.35
C ALA A 1027 -6.77 55.89 15.49
N VAL A 1028 -7.80 55.84 16.35
CA VAL A 1028 -7.85 56.56 17.63
C VAL A 1028 -8.10 55.56 18.74
N VAL A 1029 -7.05 55.21 19.50
CA VAL A 1029 -7.04 54.13 20.49
C VAL A 1029 -7.10 54.72 21.91
N ARG A 1030 -8.05 54.26 22.72
CA ARG A 1030 -8.26 54.78 24.08
C ARG A 1030 -8.86 53.76 25.07
N ASN A 1031 -8.83 54.14 26.35
CA ASN A 1031 -9.48 53.47 27.47
C ASN A 1031 -9.13 51.97 27.59
N GLY A 1032 -7.85 51.63 27.46
CA GLY A 1032 -7.36 50.25 27.49
C GLY A 1032 -7.58 49.45 26.19
N GLY A 1033 -8.16 50.07 25.15
CA GLY A 1033 -8.31 49.42 23.85
C GLY A 1033 -6.98 49.22 23.12
N TYR A 1034 -6.93 48.29 22.17
CA TYR A 1034 -5.66 47.91 21.52
C TYR A 1034 -5.75 47.72 20.01
N ILE A 1035 -4.63 47.95 19.33
CA ILE A 1035 -4.35 47.43 17.99
C ILE A 1035 -3.04 46.67 18.07
N ASP A 1036 -3.04 45.42 17.63
CA ASP A 1036 -1.96 44.48 17.87
C ASP A 1036 -1.72 43.61 16.64
N VAL A 1037 -0.50 43.65 16.11
CA VAL A 1037 -0.07 42.93 14.91
C VAL A 1037 1.13 42.06 15.28
N GLU A 1038 0.86 40.83 15.73
CA GLU A 1038 1.88 39.93 16.30
C GLU A 1038 2.06 38.61 15.51
N ASN A 1039 3.29 38.14 15.34
CA ASN A 1039 3.60 36.83 14.74
C ASN A 1039 2.97 36.62 13.34
N ASN A 1040 2.97 37.63 12.47
CA ASN A 1040 2.49 37.50 11.08
C ASN A 1040 3.66 37.39 10.10
N THR A 1041 3.44 36.70 8.98
CA THR A 1041 4.34 36.73 7.82
C THR A 1041 3.79 37.71 6.80
N MET A 1042 4.58 38.70 6.39
CA MET A 1042 4.17 39.79 5.50
C MET A 1042 5.05 39.84 4.24
N SER A 1043 4.45 40.12 3.08
CA SER A 1043 5.17 40.40 1.83
C SER A 1043 4.44 41.48 1.03
N ALA A 1044 4.98 42.70 1.06
CA ALA A 1044 4.43 43.92 0.47
C ALA A 1044 5.54 44.99 0.38
N VAL A 1045 5.25 46.21 -0.11
CA VAL A 1045 6.21 47.32 -0.05
C VAL A 1045 6.30 47.88 1.37
N GLN A 1046 5.18 48.01 2.09
CA GLN A 1046 5.18 48.33 3.52
C GLN A 1046 4.48 47.23 4.33
N GLY A 1047 4.94 46.94 5.54
CA GLY A 1047 4.28 46.00 6.45
C GLY A 1047 2.97 46.57 6.98
N VAL A 1048 3.10 47.45 7.97
CA VAL A 1048 1.99 48.19 8.59
C VAL A 1048 2.12 49.68 8.28
N ILE A 1049 1.20 50.23 7.48
CA ILE A 1049 1.03 51.68 7.32
C ILE A 1049 0.10 52.20 8.40
N LEU A 1050 0.56 53.21 9.13
CA LEU A 1050 -0.30 54.11 9.90
C LEU A 1050 -0.47 55.41 9.11
N TYR A 1051 -1.70 55.72 8.71
CA TYR A 1051 -2.04 56.89 7.91
C TYR A 1051 -2.87 57.89 8.72
N GLY A 1052 -2.67 59.19 8.49
CA GLY A 1052 -3.40 60.26 9.20
C GLY A 1052 -2.90 60.54 10.62
N ASP A 1053 -3.74 61.18 11.43
CA ASP A 1053 -3.39 61.64 12.79
C ASP A 1053 -3.78 60.59 13.84
N THR A 1054 -3.06 59.46 13.80
CA THR A 1054 -3.28 58.35 14.72
C THR A 1054 -3.01 58.80 16.17
N THR A 1055 -3.91 58.48 17.09
CA THR A 1055 -3.82 58.97 18.49
C THR A 1055 -4.03 57.82 19.46
N VAL A 1056 -3.13 57.66 20.44
CA VAL A 1056 -3.19 56.62 21.48
C VAL A 1056 -3.25 57.30 22.84
N SER A 1057 -4.09 56.83 23.76
CA SER A 1057 -4.35 57.48 25.05
C SER A 1057 -4.89 56.51 26.10
N SER A 1058 -4.89 56.91 27.38
CA SER A 1058 -5.69 56.28 28.45
C SER A 1058 -5.56 54.75 28.51
N ALA A 1059 -4.36 54.25 28.77
CA ALA A 1059 -4.00 52.82 28.79
C ALA A 1059 -4.07 52.06 27.44
N GLY A 1060 -4.42 52.73 26.33
CA GLY A 1060 -4.49 52.11 25.01
C GLY A 1060 -3.13 51.67 24.45
N LEU A 1061 -3.14 50.62 23.61
CA LEU A 1061 -1.95 49.96 23.05
C LEU A 1061 -1.95 49.98 21.51
N LEU A 1062 -0.79 50.19 20.89
CA LEU A 1062 -0.60 50.10 19.44
C LEU A 1062 0.72 49.37 19.12
N ARG A 1063 0.66 48.04 18.97
CA ARG A 1063 1.81 47.14 18.93
C ARG A 1063 2.00 46.47 17.56
N VAL A 1064 3.26 46.35 17.13
CA VAL A 1064 3.69 45.47 16.03
C VAL A 1064 4.87 44.64 16.52
N ALA A 1065 4.73 43.32 16.61
CA ALA A 1065 5.70 42.42 17.27
C ALA A 1065 5.90 41.10 16.51
N ASP A 1066 7.07 40.48 16.66
CA ASP A 1066 7.39 39.11 16.19
C ASP A 1066 7.04 38.79 14.72
N CYS A 1067 6.87 39.81 13.87
CA CYS A 1067 6.46 39.65 12.48
C CYS A 1067 7.66 39.44 11.55
N ILE A 1068 7.51 38.52 10.60
CA ILE A 1068 8.49 38.26 9.52
C ILE A 1068 8.06 39.09 8.31
N PHE A 1069 8.88 40.06 7.89
CA PHE A 1069 8.60 40.90 6.73
C PHE A 1069 9.58 40.60 5.58
N PHE A 1070 9.03 40.29 4.41
CA PHE A 1070 9.77 40.07 3.17
C PHE A 1070 9.61 41.29 2.27
N GLU A 1071 10.73 41.96 2.00
CA GLU A 1071 10.85 43.12 1.13
C GLU A 1071 10.37 42.84 -0.31
N SER A 1072 9.72 43.82 -0.92
CA SER A 1072 9.29 43.75 -2.32
C SER A 1072 10.45 44.04 -3.27
N THR A 1073 10.56 43.33 -4.38
CA THR A 1073 11.68 43.44 -5.34
C THR A 1073 11.56 44.66 -6.28
N GLY A 1074 11.12 45.81 -5.76
CA GLY A 1074 10.90 47.06 -6.50
C GLY A 1074 11.85 48.19 -6.09
N GLU A 1075 11.80 49.32 -6.80
CA GLU A 1075 12.67 50.48 -6.54
C GLU A 1075 12.16 51.40 -5.40
N PHE A 1076 11.56 50.83 -4.34
CA PHE A 1076 10.91 51.57 -3.25
C PHE A 1076 11.50 51.22 -1.87
N GLU A 1077 11.70 52.22 -1.01
CA GLU A 1077 12.11 52.01 0.39
C GLU A 1077 11.02 51.27 1.17
N SER A 1078 11.31 50.03 1.56
CA SER A 1078 10.37 49.14 2.26
C SER A 1078 10.57 49.16 3.76
N ALA A 1079 9.49 49.27 4.55
CA ALA A 1079 9.54 49.26 6.02
C ALA A 1079 8.47 48.36 6.65
N LEU A 1080 8.82 47.66 7.74
CA LEU A 1080 7.88 46.86 8.54
C LEU A 1080 6.76 47.72 9.15
N VAL A 1081 7.08 48.96 9.56
CA VAL A 1081 6.10 49.97 10.00
C VAL A 1081 6.43 51.29 9.33
N CYS A 1082 5.43 51.93 8.71
CA CYS A 1082 5.58 53.21 8.01
C CYS A 1082 4.52 54.21 8.47
N LEU A 1083 4.91 55.47 8.66
CA LEU A 1083 4.06 56.53 9.22
C LEU A 1083 3.80 57.63 8.17
N TYR A 1084 2.56 57.74 7.72
CA TYR A 1084 2.08 58.76 6.78
C TYR A 1084 1.11 59.73 7.48
N GLY A 1085 1.63 60.53 8.41
CA GLY A 1085 0.85 61.47 9.22
C GLY A 1085 1.54 61.78 10.55
N SER A 1086 0.77 61.79 11.64
CA SER A 1086 1.29 61.93 13.01
C SER A 1086 0.82 60.79 13.91
N VAL A 1087 1.64 60.42 14.91
CA VAL A 1087 1.27 59.46 15.97
C VAL A 1087 1.35 60.17 17.32
N ASN A 1088 0.19 60.50 17.88
CA ASN A 1088 0.07 61.27 19.12
C ASN A 1088 -0.12 60.32 20.32
N LEU A 1089 0.97 60.05 21.03
CA LEU A 1089 0.97 59.25 22.26
C LEU A 1089 0.67 60.16 23.46
N LEU A 1090 -0.54 60.07 24.01
CA LEU A 1090 -1.01 60.85 25.16
C LEU A 1090 -0.82 60.08 26.48
N SER A 1091 -1.19 60.71 27.60
CA SER A 1091 -1.01 60.13 28.94
C SER A 1091 -1.55 58.71 29.07
N GLY A 1092 -0.67 57.78 29.47
CA GLY A 1092 -0.98 56.35 29.62
C GLY A 1092 -0.99 55.53 28.33
N ALA A 1093 -0.61 56.08 27.17
CA ALA A 1093 -0.47 55.31 25.94
C ALA A 1093 0.66 54.27 26.02
N GLN A 1094 0.53 53.19 25.25
CA GLN A 1094 1.53 52.14 25.05
C GLN A 1094 1.74 51.91 23.54
N TRP A 1095 2.99 51.63 23.15
CA TRP A 1095 3.44 51.28 21.81
C TRP A 1095 4.55 50.24 21.96
#